data_AF-A0A9D8MTU0-F1
#
_entry.id   AF-A0A9D8MTU0-F1
#
_cell.length_a   1.000
_cell.length_b   1.000
_cell.length_c   1.000
_cell.angle_alpha   90.00
_cell.angle_beta   90.00
_cell.angle_gamma   90.00
#
_symmetry.space_group_name_H-M   'P 1'
#
loop_
_entity.id
_entity.type
_entity.pdbx_description
1 polymer ?
#
loop_
_entity_poly.entity_id
_entity_poly.type
_entity_poly.pdbx_seq_one_letter_code
_entity_poly.pdbx_strand_id
1 'polypeptide(L)'
;MKKLFIFTLMLVCSIGMYATKYSSSSFYLVGDATPIGWEGDENMRQPCRMFEELRLNDDFFHDYSPTGVYVWTGLLRHGGEGFKICTGGGWDGYSFHPSSEGLAIGGDANSSGIDTYTTSGNDWKWNPTNTDWQWYRITLDSNNGTLKWELLSDYTPIQAVDGVISIGSASDLLRFAELLRNNVNGESYNVKLTADIDYYESYDSYNHGGMYSLGLTEKMPFKGEFDGQGHTVNICLSIYNSRSSLFGTVQGKVHDLRVAGSYYSYRCNQTGGICGLLKGNGSKIYNCISEVSIHDEGEGDGTIGGICAVAYDAVSIENCAFYGSIYASKRDSNGCILGWANSGTSTTIKNCLVVPYLLDWAGGEDFGRNNPSVVNSYKTDEQDETLANGQMTYKLNNYVSGSTDWYQTLGTDARPTPLYTSAKLYANGTFYCDGITPKEGGVVLSNTDEAVVDPHVFGENGICTVCYNGVQEPDLIDGFYQIKNQGNLLWWAYFVNAGNTESNAKLTKDLDMTHIVHTPIGTNENCFAGTFDGQGYSVTFNISQPDKDYQGLFGVATDGATIKNVIVKGAIEGKSYVAGIVGGSNGGTEGKTLNILNCGNEAQITAQDRNGGGIIGVNMLNAAHFFIKDCYNVGNVSSARESGAITGWTGGNVTTIQNTYNIGTVTNGEGDGFIRGGGNLINTYNLSASDEMVTSGKLCTKLGYAFRQNIGEDAYPVLDKMHGMVKEITEVGYATMYAPYAGKIPEGVSAFTGENKGTWLKLNRIEEVVPANEPVVLKGDAGFYNFMPAEKTLKISDFSSSSYGEGVYGMIAEDVKITFYAKETWMGYGNIMVLSNSIFFNFPRMNISAGGMIITKIVFEAGDVNCIGSNEAGYNAGVWTGRATSLDFYPNGGTFIYSITVTYIDDPANIEGNELKGTAEDIDAAGKYVLAKPDGEEVGFYLAETGTIAAGKAYLESSAGVKAIYFEGDDATGLEANGQWSMVNGQSIYNLSGQRLSKMQKGINIVNGKKTLVR
;
A
#
# COMPACT_ATOMS: atom_id res chain seq x y z
N MET A 1 -17.96 -0.79 88.73
CA MET A 1 -17.99 -0.07 90.02
C MET A 1 -17.46 1.33 89.80
N LYS A 2 -18.28 2.35 90.12
CA LYS A 2 -18.01 3.77 90.45
C LYS A 2 -16.96 4.54 89.62
N LYS A 3 -17.35 5.48 88.74
CA LYS A 3 -17.78 6.89 89.00
C LYS A 3 -16.72 7.78 89.67
N LEU A 4 -16.32 8.86 88.97
CA LEU A 4 -16.39 10.28 89.37
C LEU A 4 -15.79 11.15 88.23
N PHE A 5 -16.31 12.27 87.69
CA PHE A 5 -17.48 13.16 87.83
C PHE A 5 -17.44 14.11 86.57
N ILE A 6 -18.50 14.30 85.74
CA ILE A 6 -19.57 15.36 85.79
C ILE A 6 -19.04 16.78 85.37
N PHE A 7 -19.52 17.57 84.38
CA PHE A 7 -20.85 18.14 83.97
C PHE A 7 -20.81 18.43 82.43
N THR A 8 -21.74 18.04 81.54
CA THR A 8 -23.10 18.56 81.18
C THR A 8 -23.15 19.38 79.88
N LEU A 9 -24.18 19.04 79.10
CA LEU A 9 -24.52 19.36 77.70
C LEU A 9 -25.37 20.65 77.56
N MET A 10 -25.48 21.16 76.31
CA MET A 10 -26.54 22.01 75.71
C MET A 10 -26.52 23.54 75.95
N LEU A 11 -26.43 24.37 74.90
CA LEU A 11 -27.57 24.87 74.08
C LEU A 11 -27.10 25.81 72.94
N VAL A 12 -27.91 25.86 71.88
CA VAL A 12 -27.80 26.58 70.60
C VAL A 12 -28.18 28.07 70.73
N CYS A 13 -27.48 28.97 69.99
CA CYS A 13 -28.02 30.09 69.16
C CYS A 13 -27.03 31.27 68.98
N SER A 14 -26.56 31.43 67.74
CA SER A 14 -26.71 32.61 66.85
C SER A 14 -26.22 34.02 67.24
N ILE A 15 -25.63 34.66 66.21
CA ILE A 15 -25.45 36.10 65.90
C ILE A 15 -24.05 36.67 66.20
N GLY A 16 -23.35 37.06 65.13
CA GLY A 16 -21.94 37.45 65.14
C GLY A 16 -21.65 38.95 65.20
N MET A 17 -20.37 39.29 64.96
CA MET A 17 -19.91 40.55 64.36
C MET A 17 -18.37 40.54 64.18
N TYR A 18 -17.95 40.61 62.91
CA TYR A 18 -16.83 41.35 62.32
C TYR A 18 -15.46 41.49 63.03
N ALA A 19 -14.50 40.75 62.47
CA ALA A 19 -13.15 41.15 62.01
C ALA A 19 -12.37 42.28 62.73
N THR A 20 -11.14 41.94 63.16
CA THR A 20 -9.96 42.78 62.92
C THR A 20 -8.75 41.91 62.54
N LYS A 21 -8.18 42.25 61.37
CA LYS A 21 -6.98 41.70 60.69
C LYS A 21 -5.81 41.42 61.64
N TYR A 22 -5.22 40.22 61.54
CA TYR A 22 -3.81 39.98 61.81
C TYR A 22 -3.16 39.22 60.65
N SER A 23 -1.97 39.67 60.29
CA SER A 23 -1.21 39.45 59.07
C SER A 23 -0.65 38.04 58.92
N SER A 24 -0.84 37.45 57.73
CA SER A 24 -0.13 36.28 57.23
C SER A 24 1.36 36.59 57.04
N SER A 25 2.22 35.84 57.73
CA SER A 25 3.67 35.97 57.57
C SER A 25 4.15 34.96 56.53
N SER A 26 4.32 35.39 55.28
CA SER A 26 4.97 34.61 54.22
C SER A 26 6.48 34.87 54.24
N PHE A 27 7.30 33.83 54.04
CA PHE A 27 8.75 33.93 53.90
C PHE A 27 9.14 34.03 52.42
N TYR A 28 10.03 34.96 52.07
CA TYR A 28 10.55 35.15 50.70
C TYR A 28 12.09 35.11 50.69
N LEU A 29 12.67 34.44 49.69
CA LEU A 29 14.10 34.47 49.38
C LEU A 29 14.32 35.35 48.13
N VAL A 30 15.15 36.39 48.23
CA VAL A 30 15.49 37.28 47.10
C VAL A 30 17.02 37.41 47.02
N GLY A 31 17.59 37.26 45.81
CA GLY A 31 18.99 37.51 45.53
C GLY A 31 19.15 38.46 44.34
N ASP A 32 19.98 39.50 44.49
CA ASP A 32 20.32 40.44 43.42
C ASP A 32 21.55 39.96 42.63
N ALA A 33 21.42 39.86 41.31
CA ALA A 33 22.56 39.76 40.40
C ALA A 33 22.46 40.88 39.35
N THR A 34 23.31 41.89 39.47
CA THR A 34 23.44 42.97 38.48
C THR A 34 24.45 42.59 37.38
N PRO A 35 24.13 42.84 36.10
CA PRO A 35 25.17 43.15 35.11
C PRO A 35 25.09 44.60 34.62
N ILE A 36 26.29 45.14 34.39
CA ILE A 36 26.66 46.49 34.01
C ILE A 36 26.33 46.79 32.53
N GLY A 37 25.77 47.97 32.24
CA GLY A 37 25.72 48.56 30.88
C GLY A 37 24.48 49.44 30.63
N TRP A 38 24.67 50.76 30.64
CA TRP A 38 23.65 51.80 30.47
C TRP A 38 23.77 52.39 29.05
N GLU A 39 22.69 52.51 28.28
CA GLU A 39 22.40 53.66 27.38
C GLU A 39 20.97 53.62 26.80
N GLY A 40 20.24 54.71 27.09
CA GLY A 40 18.97 55.24 26.57
C GLY A 40 18.03 54.43 25.66
N ASP A 41 16.82 54.16 26.16
CA ASP A 41 15.57 54.55 25.46
C ASP A 41 14.35 54.54 26.43
N GLU A 42 13.59 55.63 26.48
CA GLU A 42 12.56 55.90 27.50
C GLU A 42 11.21 55.19 27.27
N ASN A 43 11.17 54.05 26.57
CA ASN A 43 9.93 53.32 26.27
C ASN A 43 9.90 51.82 26.67
N MET A 44 10.79 51.35 27.55
CA MET A 44 10.67 50.03 28.18
C MET A 44 10.47 50.13 29.70
N ARG A 45 9.21 50.20 30.16
CA ARG A 45 8.86 49.78 31.52
C ARG A 45 8.72 48.26 31.57
N GLN A 46 9.85 47.55 31.48
CA GLN A 46 9.97 46.18 31.96
C GLN A 46 11.37 46.00 32.57
N PRO A 47 11.55 46.06 33.90
CA PRO A 47 12.73 45.48 34.50
C PRO A 47 12.72 43.97 34.23
N CYS A 48 13.88 43.47 33.81
CA CYS A 48 14.14 42.07 33.49
C CYS A 48 13.63 41.16 34.62
N ARG A 49 12.62 40.32 34.31
CA ARG A 49 12.14 39.24 35.19
C ARG A 49 13.15 38.09 35.18
N MET A 50 14.31 38.26 35.83
CA MET A 50 15.03 37.12 36.38
C MET A 50 14.71 37.09 37.87
N PHE A 51 14.17 35.96 38.32
CA PHE A 51 13.54 35.72 39.63
C PHE A 51 12.12 36.32 39.76
N GLU A 52 11.15 35.69 39.07
CA GLU A 52 9.78 35.68 39.59
C GLU A 52 9.80 34.92 40.91
N GLU A 53 9.64 35.71 41.97
CA GLU A 53 8.90 35.41 43.19
C GLU A 53 8.70 33.91 43.48
N LEU A 54 9.21 33.46 44.63
CA LEU A 54 8.53 32.43 45.43
C LEU A 54 7.15 32.98 45.87
N ARG A 55 6.25 33.27 44.92
CA ARG A 55 4.82 33.23 45.17
C ARG A 55 4.53 31.75 45.36
N LEU A 56 4.54 31.32 46.61
CA LEU A 56 3.59 30.32 47.07
C LEU A 56 2.22 30.84 46.62
N ASN A 57 1.78 30.45 45.40
CA ASN A 57 0.62 31.04 44.74
C ASN A 57 -0.58 31.01 45.70
N ASP A 58 -1.34 32.11 45.68
CA ASP A 58 -2.49 32.41 46.56
C ASP A 58 -3.62 31.36 46.55
N ASP A 59 -3.52 30.28 45.76
CA ASP A 59 -4.48 29.16 45.77
C ASP A 59 -4.07 28.01 46.71
N PHE A 60 -2.88 28.04 47.34
CA PHE A 60 -2.28 26.86 47.99
C PHE A 60 -2.29 26.83 49.53
N PHE A 61 -2.60 27.93 50.22
CA PHE A 61 -2.55 27.97 51.69
C PHE A 61 -3.64 28.88 52.24
N HIS A 62 -4.87 28.38 52.30
CA HIS A 62 -5.95 29.15 52.91
C HIS A 62 -6.17 28.90 54.41
N ASP A 63 -5.45 28.01 55.10
CA ASP A 63 -5.77 27.77 56.51
C ASP A 63 -4.67 27.42 57.54
N TYR A 64 -3.40 27.17 57.23
CA TYR A 64 -2.40 26.91 58.29
C TYR A 64 -0.99 27.43 57.98
N SER A 65 -0.38 28.07 58.98
CA SER A 65 1.00 28.56 59.01
C SER A 65 1.97 27.37 59.11
N PRO A 66 2.84 27.10 58.11
CA PRO A 66 3.60 25.86 58.10
C PRO A 66 4.89 25.95 58.92
N THR A 67 4.96 25.16 60.00
CA THR A 67 6.18 24.81 60.74
C THR A 67 6.86 23.61 60.06
N GLY A 68 8.10 23.72 59.55
CA GLY A 68 8.78 22.63 58.84
C GLY A 68 10.20 22.93 58.35
N VAL A 69 10.85 21.91 57.75
CA VAL A 69 12.16 22.01 57.10
C VAL A 69 11.98 22.16 55.59
N TYR A 70 12.51 23.23 55.01
CA TYR A 70 12.45 23.55 53.58
C TYR A 70 13.83 23.38 52.96
N VAL A 71 13.93 22.59 51.88
CA VAL A 71 15.19 22.36 51.17
C VAL A 71 15.09 22.95 49.76
N TRP A 72 16.05 23.77 49.38
CA TRP A 72 16.21 24.33 48.05
C TRP A 72 17.57 23.94 47.51
N THR A 73 17.64 23.47 46.26
CA THR A 73 18.90 23.22 45.58
C THR A 73 18.96 24.11 44.34
N GLY A 74 20.03 24.87 44.17
CA GLY A 74 20.16 25.75 43.02
C GLY A 74 21.57 26.27 42.80
N LEU A 75 21.76 26.85 41.62
CA LEU A 75 23.04 27.39 41.17
C LEU A 75 23.23 28.79 41.76
N LEU A 76 24.29 29.02 42.53
CA LEU A 76 24.65 30.31 43.11
C LEU A 76 26.05 30.73 42.63
N ARG A 77 26.24 32.02 42.39
CA ARG A 77 27.55 32.58 42.05
C ARG A 77 28.16 33.24 43.27
N HIS A 78 29.40 32.88 43.60
CA HIS A 78 30.14 33.54 44.67
C HIS A 78 30.51 34.98 44.27
N GLY A 79 29.75 35.97 44.72
CA GLY A 79 30.06 37.39 44.47
C GLY A 79 28.95 38.44 44.69
N GLY A 80 27.72 38.08 45.05
CA GLY A 80 26.65 39.05 45.40
C GLY A 80 26.54 39.32 46.90
N GLU A 81 26.14 40.53 47.29
CA GLU A 81 25.77 40.86 48.68
C GLU A 81 24.73 39.84 49.20
N GLY A 82 24.89 39.40 50.46
CA GLY A 82 24.26 38.19 51.00
C GLY A 82 22.73 38.08 50.88
N PHE A 83 22.21 36.88 51.18
CA PHE A 83 20.78 36.55 51.20
C PHE A 83 19.96 37.52 52.07
N LYS A 84 18.84 38.03 51.53
CA LYS A 84 17.81 38.73 52.33
C LYS A 84 16.57 37.86 52.46
N ILE A 85 16.12 37.66 53.71
CA ILE A 85 14.83 37.03 54.03
C ILE A 85 13.90 38.16 54.50
N CYS A 86 12.82 38.39 53.78
CA CYS A 86 11.78 39.36 54.17
C CYS A 86 10.58 38.63 54.76
N THR A 87 10.13 39.06 55.95
CA THR A 87 8.86 38.63 56.56
C THR A 87 7.81 39.70 56.29
N GLY A 88 6.64 39.32 55.77
CA GLY A 88 5.60 40.23 55.31
C GLY A 88 5.11 41.23 56.37
N GLY A 89 5.51 42.50 56.23
CA GLY A 89 4.95 43.63 56.98
C GLY A 89 5.85 44.88 56.97
N GLY A 90 5.82 45.66 55.89
CA GLY A 90 6.53 46.95 55.79
C GLY A 90 7.97 46.84 55.25
N TRP A 91 8.38 47.86 54.49
CA TRP A 91 9.67 47.95 53.80
C TRP A 91 10.86 48.27 54.73
N ASP A 92 10.99 47.57 55.86
CA ASP A 92 12.18 47.65 56.70
C ASP A 92 12.99 46.36 56.51
N GLY A 93 13.94 46.41 55.58
CA GLY A 93 14.80 45.27 55.24
C GLY A 93 15.84 45.01 56.32
N TYR A 94 15.88 43.78 56.85
CA TYR A 94 17.02 43.30 57.63
C TYR A 94 18.19 42.99 56.69
N SER A 95 19.35 43.59 56.97
CA SER A 95 20.59 43.32 56.25
C SER A 95 21.44 42.35 57.06
N PHE A 96 21.73 41.16 56.54
CA PHE A 96 22.58 40.18 57.19
C PHE A 96 24.05 40.42 56.80
N HIS A 97 24.87 40.81 57.78
CA HIS A 97 26.33 40.80 57.63
C HIS A 97 26.91 39.54 58.31
N PRO A 98 27.80 38.81 57.64
CA PRO A 98 28.41 37.62 58.23
C PRO A 98 29.31 38.04 59.40
N SER A 99 29.01 37.57 60.60
CA SER A 99 29.95 37.57 61.72
C SER A 99 29.99 36.18 62.37
N SER A 100 31.06 35.92 63.10
CA SER A 100 31.62 34.59 63.39
C SER A 100 30.86 33.71 64.38
N GLU A 101 29.67 34.08 64.86
CA GLU A 101 28.88 33.29 65.81
C GLU A 101 27.39 33.38 65.46
N GLY A 102 26.66 32.26 65.49
CA GLY A 102 25.36 32.03 64.81
C GLY A 102 24.23 33.05 65.04
N LEU A 103 23.26 33.06 64.11
CA LEU A 103 22.07 33.93 64.11
C LEU A 103 21.12 33.62 65.28
N ALA A 104 20.90 34.59 66.16
CA ALA A 104 19.71 34.67 67.01
C ALA A 104 18.75 35.72 66.43
N ILE A 105 17.44 35.41 66.38
CA ILE A 105 16.39 36.35 65.98
C ILE A 105 16.15 37.33 67.14
N GLY A 106 16.78 38.51 67.09
CA GLY A 106 16.53 39.60 68.01
C GLY A 106 15.44 40.52 67.47
N GLY A 107 14.27 40.51 68.10
CA GLY A 107 13.21 41.48 67.82
C GLY A 107 13.50 42.82 68.49
N ASP A 108 13.41 43.91 67.73
CA ASP A 108 13.25 45.24 68.32
C ASP A 108 11.79 45.39 68.76
N ALA A 109 11.51 45.02 70.01
CA ALA A 109 10.33 45.49 70.71
C ALA A 109 10.80 46.40 71.85
N ASN A 110 10.32 47.65 71.82
CA ASN A 110 10.24 48.50 72.99
C ASN A 110 9.43 47.78 74.10
N SER A 111 10.07 46.92 74.90
CA SER A 111 9.82 46.73 76.34
C SER A 111 10.65 45.55 76.89
N SER A 112 11.70 45.91 77.61
CA SER A 112 12.30 45.21 78.77
C SER A 112 12.35 43.67 78.79
N GLY A 113 13.56 43.15 78.56
CA GLY A 113 14.14 42.03 79.31
C GLY A 113 14.12 40.67 78.61
N ILE A 114 15.30 40.15 78.26
CA ILE A 114 15.79 38.79 78.61
C ILE A 114 17.19 38.58 77.99
N ASP A 115 18.05 37.92 78.79
CA ASP A 115 19.51 37.85 78.74
C ASP A 115 20.13 37.04 77.58
N THR A 116 21.35 37.44 77.21
CA THR A 116 22.27 36.80 76.25
C THR A 116 23.12 35.69 76.89
N TYR A 117 23.33 34.59 76.17
CA TYR A 117 24.41 33.62 76.46
C TYR A 117 25.37 33.54 75.27
N THR A 118 26.66 33.72 75.56
CA THR A 118 27.81 33.61 74.66
C THR A 118 28.41 32.19 74.70
N THR A 119 28.94 31.68 73.58
CA THR A 119 30.18 30.86 73.56
C THR A 119 30.77 30.71 72.15
N SER A 120 32.10 30.69 72.14
CA SER A 120 33.07 30.89 71.06
C SER A 120 33.56 29.62 70.36
N GLY A 121 33.90 29.70 69.07
CA GLY A 121 34.73 28.71 68.37
C GLY A 121 34.84 28.91 66.85
N ASN A 122 36.00 29.38 66.38
CA ASN A 122 36.35 29.63 64.98
C ASN A 122 36.53 28.35 64.15
N ASP A 123 36.05 28.33 62.89
CA ASP A 123 36.84 27.90 61.72
C ASP A 123 36.05 28.02 60.39
N TRP A 124 36.10 29.17 59.69
CA TRP A 124 35.91 29.22 58.23
C TRP A 124 36.79 30.33 57.61
N LYS A 125 37.72 29.94 56.73
CA LYS A 125 38.52 30.85 55.90
C LYS A 125 37.76 31.17 54.61
N TRP A 126 37.40 32.43 54.45
CA TRP A 126 36.99 33.05 53.18
C TRP A 126 38.10 32.87 52.13
N ASN A 127 37.81 32.22 51.00
CA ASN A 127 38.69 32.23 49.83
C ASN A 127 38.01 33.01 48.68
N PRO A 128 38.38 34.28 48.43
CA PRO A 128 37.67 35.21 47.54
C PRO A 128 37.91 35.00 46.03
N THR A 129 38.44 33.84 45.59
CA THR A 129 38.94 33.67 44.21
C THR A 129 38.04 32.88 43.26
N ASN A 130 36.87 32.38 43.69
CA ASN A 130 36.03 31.55 42.83
C ASN A 130 34.83 32.35 42.28
N THR A 131 34.92 32.77 41.02
CA THR A 131 33.88 33.57 40.32
C THR A 131 32.84 32.73 39.57
N ASP A 132 32.96 31.40 39.66
CA ASP A 132 32.16 30.44 38.91
C ASP A 132 30.86 30.09 39.63
N TRP A 133 29.84 29.76 38.85
CA TRP A 133 28.56 29.28 39.35
C TRP A 133 28.72 27.89 39.98
N GLN A 134 28.29 27.72 41.22
CA GLN A 134 28.37 26.47 41.96
C GLN A 134 27.00 26.07 42.49
N TRP A 135 26.74 24.77 42.61
CA TRP A 135 25.48 24.27 43.13
C TRP A 135 25.49 24.28 44.65
N TYR A 136 24.42 24.79 45.24
CA TYR A 136 24.22 24.79 46.69
C TYR A 136 22.89 24.15 47.05
N ARG A 137 22.89 23.41 48.15
CA ARG A 137 21.68 23.02 48.87
C ARG A 137 21.51 23.94 50.07
N ILE A 138 20.39 24.65 50.15
CA ILE A 138 19.99 25.49 51.27
C ILE A 138 18.85 24.79 52.00
N THR A 139 18.98 24.62 53.31
CA THR A 139 17.96 24.04 54.19
C THR A 139 17.54 25.08 55.22
N LEU A 140 16.28 25.49 55.20
CA LEU A 140 15.65 26.34 56.22
C LEU A 140 14.78 25.47 57.12
N ASP A 141 15.16 25.30 58.38
CA ASP A 141 14.32 24.70 59.40
C ASP A 141 13.57 25.79 60.15
N SER A 142 12.28 25.97 59.84
CA SER A 142 11.44 26.98 60.47
C SER A 142 11.02 26.61 61.89
N ASN A 143 11.30 25.39 62.36
CA ASN A 143 10.96 24.93 63.71
C ASN A 143 11.99 25.40 64.75
N ASN A 144 13.24 25.57 64.34
CA ASN A 144 14.33 26.05 65.20
C ASN A 144 15.03 27.31 64.64
N GLY A 145 14.58 27.83 63.50
CA GLY A 145 15.12 29.03 62.87
C GLY A 145 16.51 28.83 62.25
N THR A 146 16.95 27.59 62.01
CA THR A 146 18.27 27.34 61.43
C THR A 146 18.25 27.34 59.91
N LEU A 147 19.20 28.06 59.31
CA LEU A 147 19.50 28.05 57.88
C LEU A 147 20.85 27.36 57.69
N LYS A 148 20.89 26.27 56.94
CA LYS A 148 22.11 25.57 56.53
C LYS A 148 22.32 25.71 55.03
N TRP A 149 23.56 25.83 54.59
CA TRP A 149 23.92 25.72 53.18
C TRP A 149 25.07 24.74 52.99
N GLU A 150 25.00 23.95 51.94
CA GLU A 150 25.96 22.92 51.57
C GLU A 150 26.38 23.15 50.12
N LEU A 151 27.68 23.27 49.86
CA LEU A 151 28.23 23.28 48.50
C LEU A 151 28.17 21.87 47.94
N LEU A 152 27.48 21.69 46.81
CA LEU A 152 27.42 20.42 46.09
C LEU A 152 28.56 20.37 45.06
N SER A 153 29.78 20.12 45.52
CA SER A 153 30.99 20.13 44.68
C SER A 153 30.96 19.11 43.52
N ASP A 154 30.18 18.05 43.67
CA ASP A 154 30.15 16.89 42.76
C ASP A 154 28.83 16.81 41.97
N TYR A 155 28.00 17.87 42.00
CA TYR A 155 26.73 17.90 41.28
C TYR A 155 26.94 18.24 39.79
N THR A 156 26.72 17.25 38.94
CA THR A 156 26.61 17.42 37.49
C THR A 156 25.14 17.30 37.07
N PRO A 157 24.55 18.33 36.42
CA PRO A 157 23.21 18.22 35.84
C PRO A 157 23.14 17.02 34.90
N ILE A 158 22.01 16.29 34.93
CA ILE A 158 21.81 15.20 33.99
C ILE A 158 21.66 15.79 32.58
N GLN A 159 22.39 15.25 31.61
CA GLN A 159 22.40 15.74 30.23
C GLN A 159 21.94 14.66 29.28
N ALA A 160 21.31 15.08 28.18
CA ALA A 160 20.99 14.21 27.08
C ALA A 160 22.27 13.88 26.29
N VAL A 161 22.46 12.60 25.97
CA VAL A 161 23.45 12.15 24.99
C VAL A 161 22.66 11.76 23.73
N ASP A 162 23.02 12.36 22.59
CA ASP A 162 22.30 12.19 21.32
C ASP A 162 20.78 12.43 21.43
N GLY A 163 20.39 13.39 22.28
CA GLY A 163 18.99 13.75 22.49
C GLY A 163 18.21 12.87 23.47
N VAL A 164 18.85 11.90 24.15
CA VAL A 164 18.21 11.01 25.13
C VAL A 164 18.90 11.08 26.50
N ILE A 165 18.11 11.25 27.56
CA ILE A 165 18.56 11.18 28.96
C ILE A 165 18.50 9.72 29.43
N SER A 166 19.61 9.19 29.93
CA SER A 166 19.64 7.83 30.50
C SER A 166 19.62 7.89 32.02
N ILE A 167 18.73 7.15 32.65
CA ILE A 167 18.58 7.07 34.10
C ILE A 167 18.98 5.65 34.53
N GLY A 168 20.07 5.52 35.28
CA GLY A 168 20.57 4.23 35.77
C GLY A 168 20.57 4.10 37.29
N SER A 169 20.19 5.16 38.00
CA SER A 169 20.19 5.20 39.46
C SER A 169 19.13 6.14 40.02
N ALA A 170 18.82 5.99 41.31
CA ALA A 170 17.93 6.91 42.04
C ALA A 170 18.46 8.35 42.03
N SER A 171 19.80 8.53 42.04
CA SER A 171 20.42 9.85 41.92
C SER A 171 20.18 10.49 40.55
N ASP A 172 20.18 9.70 39.48
CA ASP A 172 19.89 10.20 38.13
C ASP A 172 18.42 10.61 38.01
N LEU A 173 17.52 9.79 38.57
CA LEU A 173 16.09 10.09 38.61
C LEU A 173 15.80 11.37 39.41
N LEU A 174 16.50 11.56 40.54
CA LEU A 174 16.43 12.80 41.32
C LEU A 174 16.90 14.00 40.49
N ARG A 175 18.07 13.92 39.85
CA ARG A 175 18.61 14.99 38.97
C ARG A 175 17.65 15.32 37.83
N PHE A 176 17.01 14.31 37.25
CA PHE A 176 15.98 14.51 36.23
C PHE A 176 14.73 15.20 36.78
N ALA A 177 14.29 14.86 38.00
CA ALA A 177 13.22 15.59 38.67
C ALA A 177 13.57 17.07 38.84
N GLU A 178 14.82 17.39 39.18
CA GLU A 178 15.27 18.80 39.32
C GLU A 178 15.34 19.52 37.98
N LEU A 179 15.75 18.82 36.91
CA LEU A 179 15.72 19.34 35.55
C LEU A 179 14.29 19.75 35.16
N LEU A 180 13.30 18.91 35.43
CA LEU A 180 11.88 19.21 35.17
C LEU A 180 11.37 20.40 35.99
N ARG A 181 11.81 20.56 37.25
CA ARG A 181 11.45 21.73 38.08
C ARG A 181 11.98 23.05 37.54
N ASN A 182 13.10 22.99 36.81
CA ASN A 182 13.72 24.17 36.20
C ASN A 182 13.31 24.35 34.74
N ASN A 183 12.41 23.51 34.21
CA ASN A 183 11.96 23.53 32.82
C ASN A 183 10.92 24.63 32.54
N VAL A 184 11.26 25.88 32.88
CA VAL A 184 10.38 27.05 32.72
C VAL A 184 10.05 27.36 31.26
N ASN A 185 10.91 26.95 30.33
CA ASN A 185 10.71 27.11 28.88
C ASN A 185 9.82 26.01 28.27
N GLY A 186 9.45 24.99 29.07
CA GLY A 186 8.57 23.92 28.63
C GLY A 186 9.17 23.00 27.57
N GLU A 187 10.47 22.74 27.66
CA GLU A 187 11.24 21.82 26.81
C GLU A 187 10.72 20.37 26.91
N SER A 188 10.98 19.59 25.86
CA SER A 188 10.61 18.19 25.76
C SER A 188 11.84 17.32 25.94
N TYR A 189 11.73 16.25 26.73
CA TYR A 189 12.83 15.35 27.05
C TYR A 189 12.50 13.91 26.66
N ASN A 190 13.40 13.26 25.93
CA ASN A 190 13.36 11.82 25.72
C ASN A 190 14.22 11.15 26.79
N VAL A 191 13.68 10.16 27.47
CA VAL A 191 14.27 9.55 28.67
C VAL A 191 14.17 8.05 28.54
N LYS A 192 15.24 7.34 28.93
CA LYS A 192 15.22 5.89 29.07
C LYS A 192 15.78 5.43 30.41
N LEU A 193 15.15 4.44 31.04
CA LEU A 193 15.73 3.72 32.16
C LEU A 193 16.78 2.73 31.67
N THR A 194 17.85 2.52 32.43
CA THR A 194 18.91 1.55 32.10
C THR A 194 19.12 0.51 33.21
N ALA A 195 18.38 0.65 34.31
CA ALA A 195 18.35 -0.25 35.44
C ALA A 195 17.03 -0.06 36.20
N ASP A 196 16.71 -1.02 37.07
CA ASP A 196 15.67 -0.85 38.08
C ASP A 196 16.10 0.22 39.09
N ILE A 197 15.14 1.02 39.56
CA ILE A 197 15.40 2.20 40.38
C ILE A 197 14.66 2.10 41.72
N ASP A 198 15.41 2.14 42.81
CA ASP A 198 14.89 2.22 44.17
C ASP A 198 14.79 3.68 44.62
N TYR A 199 13.60 4.28 44.47
CA TYR A 199 13.32 5.68 44.72
C TYR A 199 12.54 5.88 46.04
N TYR A 200 13.25 5.78 47.17
CA TYR A 200 12.68 5.85 48.52
C TYR A 200 13.15 7.07 49.32
N GLU A 201 12.23 7.72 50.04
CA GLU A 201 12.62 8.63 51.13
C GLU A 201 13.06 7.81 52.35
N SER A 202 14.12 8.23 53.04
CA SER A 202 14.34 7.74 54.41
C SER A 202 13.21 8.28 55.29
N TYR A 203 12.32 7.40 55.77
CA TYR A 203 11.25 7.77 56.69
C TYR A 203 11.86 8.26 58.03
N ASP A 204 12.10 9.56 58.14
CA ASP A 204 12.41 10.23 59.40
C ASP A 204 11.25 11.17 59.72
N SER A 205 10.53 10.87 60.80
CA SER A 205 9.27 11.52 61.19
C SER A 205 9.38 13.01 61.54
N TYR A 206 10.59 13.58 61.45
CA TYR A 206 10.89 14.97 61.75
C TYR A 206 11.58 15.75 60.61
N ASN A 207 12.03 15.09 59.53
CA ASN A 207 12.73 15.71 58.41
C ASN A 207 11.99 15.49 57.09
N HIS A 208 11.07 16.41 56.75
CA HIS A 208 10.38 16.45 55.46
C HIS A 208 11.28 16.94 54.31
N GLY A 209 12.48 16.37 54.15
CA GLY A 209 13.36 16.62 53.00
C GLY A 209 12.98 15.74 51.81
N GLY A 210 11.78 15.94 51.26
CA GLY A 210 11.09 14.95 50.41
C GLY A 210 11.58 14.83 48.97
N MET A 211 11.46 13.62 48.42
CA MET A 211 11.57 13.29 47.01
C MET A 211 10.26 13.65 46.29
N TYR A 212 10.37 14.22 45.10
CA TYR A 212 9.26 14.89 44.42
C TYR A 212 8.75 14.08 43.22
N SER A 213 7.45 14.17 42.92
CA SER A 213 6.88 13.69 41.66
C SER A 213 7.59 14.33 40.46
N LEU A 214 7.81 13.57 39.40
CA LEU A 214 8.33 14.07 38.13
C LEU A 214 7.27 14.97 37.47
N GLY A 215 7.61 16.21 37.13
CA GLY A 215 6.64 17.15 36.53
C GLY A 215 5.53 17.56 37.51
N LEU A 216 5.92 18.26 38.58
CA LEU A 216 5.10 18.56 39.75
C LEU A 216 3.77 19.29 39.49
N THR A 217 3.63 20.06 38.40
CA THR A 217 2.47 20.94 38.19
C THR A 217 2.03 21.00 36.73
N GLU A 218 0.83 21.54 36.45
CA GLU A 218 0.38 21.76 35.06
C GLU A 218 1.24 22.73 34.27
N LYS A 219 1.94 23.63 34.96
CA LYS A 219 2.83 24.63 34.37
C LYS A 219 4.18 24.04 34.02
N MET A 220 4.57 22.95 34.67
CA MET A 220 5.84 22.24 34.47
C MET A 220 5.58 20.72 34.35
N PRO A 221 4.81 20.27 33.33
CA PRO A 221 4.59 18.86 33.12
C PRO A 221 5.85 18.17 32.60
N PHE A 222 5.95 16.86 32.76
CA PHE A 222 6.86 16.08 31.91
C PHE A 222 6.34 16.14 30.47
N LYS A 223 7.19 16.61 29.55
CA LYS A 223 6.94 16.59 28.11
C LYS A 223 7.99 15.74 27.43
N GLY A 224 7.57 14.92 26.49
CA GLY A 224 8.44 14.01 25.73
C GLY A 224 8.09 12.55 25.94
N GLU A 225 9.07 11.67 25.78
CA GLU A 225 8.89 10.21 25.82
C GLU A 225 9.74 9.62 26.93
N PHE A 226 9.09 8.91 27.86
CA PHE A 226 9.75 8.18 28.93
C PHE A 226 9.61 6.68 28.67
N ASP A 227 10.71 6.06 28.29
CA ASP A 227 10.84 4.64 28.01
C ASP A 227 11.43 3.91 29.24
N GLY A 228 10.61 3.13 29.92
CA GLY A 228 11.05 2.32 31.05
C GLY A 228 11.93 1.14 30.65
N GLN A 229 11.99 0.75 29.37
CA GLN A 229 12.71 -0.41 28.85
C GLN A 229 12.43 -1.72 29.62
N GLY A 230 11.24 -1.87 30.20
CA GLY A 230 10.84 -3.01 31.02
C GLY A 230 11.34 -2.97 32.47
N HIS A 231 12.02 -1.90 32.89
CA HIS A 231 12.54 -1.73 34.25
C HIS A 231 11.46 -1.35 35.26
N THR A 232 11.78 -1.59 36.53
CA THR A 232 10.94 -1.26 37.68
C THR A 232 11.45 -0.02 38.39
N VAL A 233 10.54 0.90 38.73
CA VAL A 233 10.79 1.99 39.68
C VAL A 233 10.04 1.66 40.98
N ASN A 234 10.78 1.30 42.02
CA ASN A 234 10.24 1.09 43.35
C ASN A 234 10.13 2.43 44.07
N ILE A 235 9.01 2.67 44.74
CA ILE A 235 8.70 3.95 45.38
C ILE A 235 8.20 3.76 46.81
N CYS A 236 8.59 4.68 47.69
CA CYS A 236 7.95 4.87 48.99
C CYS A 236 7.92 6.37 49.25
N LEU A 237 6.79 7.00 48.90
CA LEU A 237 6.65 8.45 48.87
C LEU A 237 5.52 8.88 49.81
N SER A 238 5.83 9.82 50.71
CA SER A 238 4.85 10.48 51.58
C SER A 238 4.64 11.91 51.09
N ILE A 239 3.60 12.13 50.31
CA ILE A 239 3.43 13.38 49.55
C ILE A 239 2.24 14.16 50.13
N TYR A 240 2.47 15.44 50.45
CA TYR A 240 1.48 16.36 51.02
C TYR A 240 0.92 17.36 50.00
N ASN A 241 1.11 17.10 48.70
CA ASN A 241 0.67 17.97 47.61
C ASN A 241 -0.24 17.23 46.62
N SER A 242 -1.10 17.99 45.93
CA SER A 242 -1.92 17.43 44.86
C SER A 242 -1.03 16.86 43.74
N ARG A 243 -1.40 15.70 43.18
CA ARG A 243 -0.66 14.91 42.16
C ARG A 243 0.47 14.06 42.72
N SER A 244 0.10 13.32 43.77
CA SER A 244 0.95 12.35 44.43
C SER A 244 1.09 11.09 43.57
N SER A 245 2.17 11.02 42.79
CA SER A 245 2.46 9.98 41.80
C SER A 245 3.94 10.02 41.40
N LEU A 246 4.43 9.02 40.68
CA LEU A 246 5.77 9.03 40.10
C LEU A 246 5.90 10.21 39.15
N PHE A 247 4.88 10.43 38.31
CA PHE A 247 4.72 11.64 37.51
C PHE A 247 3.56 12.48 38.05
N GLY A 248 3.80 13.72 38.44
CA GLY A 248 2.75 14.64 38.82
C GLY A 248 1.84 14.97 37.62
N THR A 249 2.44 15.33 36.49
CA THR A 249 1.71 15.63 35.24
C THR A 249 2.50 15.18 34.02
N VAL A 250 1.84 14.46 33.12
CA VAL A 250 2.38 13.98 31.85
C VAL A 250 1.67 14.69 30.69
N GLN A 251 2.47 15.29 29.81
CA GLN A 251 2.08 15.80 28.50
C GLN A 251 3.03 15.21 27.45
N GLY A 252 2.87 13.92 27.20
CA GLY A 252 3.78 13.13 26.38
C GLY A 252 3.45 11.64 26.49
N LYS A 253 4.47 10.80 26.38
CA LYS A 253 4.34 9.34 26.45
C LYS A 253 5.13 8.78 27.63
N VAL A 254 4.54 7.84 28.35
CA VAL A 254 5.24 7.01 29.35
C VAL A 254 4.94 5.55 29.02
N HIS A 255 5.99 4.75 28.80
CA HIS A 255 5.80 3.37 28.40
C HIS A 255 6.85 2.38 28.88
N ASP A 256 6.52 1.09 28.76
CA ASP A 256 7.38 -0.05 29.09
C ASP A 256 7.96 0.04 30.51
N LEU A 257 7.10 0.41 31.48
CA LEU A 257 7.51 0.74 32.85
C LEU A 257 6.70 -0.02 33.89
N ARG A 258 7.38 -0.60 34.89
CA ARG A 258 6.75 -1.10 36.12
C ARG A 258 6.97 -0.11 37.26
N VAL A 259 5.93 0.19 38.02
CA VAL A 259 6.01 1.02 39.24
C VAL A 259 5.46 0.21 40.41
N ALA A 260 6.25 0.03 41.46
CA ALA A 260 5.89 -0.79 42.62
C ALA A 260 6.21 -0.06 43.93
N GLY A 261 5.60 -0.48 45.03
CA GLY A 261 5.83 0.10 46.37
C GLY A 261 4.58 0.77 46.93
N SER A 262 4.72 1.92 47.61
CA SER A 262 3.60 2.56 48.31
C SER A 262 3.57 4.08 48.23
N TYR A 263 2.37 4.65 48.14
CA TYR A 263 2.11 6.07 48.38
C TYR A 263 1.34 6.26 49.68
N TYR A 264 1.77 7.21 50.49
CA TYR A 264 0.97 7.75 51.59
C TYR A 264 0.60 9.19 51.25
N SER A 265 -0.67 9.40 50.95
CA SER A 265 -1.27 10.68 50.54
C SER A 265 -2.12 11.23 51.67
N TYR A 266 -1.81 12.45 52.12
CA TYR A 266 -2.56 13.13 53.16
C TYR A 266 -3.25 14.37 52.58
N ARG A 267 -4.53 14.24 52.24
CA ARG A 267 -5.38 15.30 51.64
C ARG A 267 -4.99 15.76 50.23
N CYS A 268 -4.40 14.89 49.40
CA CYS A 268 -4.08 15.24 48.01
C CYS A 268 -5.32 15.13 47.12
N ASN A 269 -5.50 16.04 46.16
CA ASN A 269 -6.70 16.02 45.31
C ASN A 269 -6.62 15.04 44.14
N GLN A 270 -5.41 14.59 43.78
CA GLN A 270 -5.15 13.74 42.62
C GLN A 270 -4.00 12.80 42.97
N THR A 271 -4.23 11.49 43.00
CA THR A 271 -3.21 10.49 43.35
C THR A 271 -3.29 9.32 42.38
N GLY A 272 -2.20 9.06 41.69
CA GLY A 272 -2.09 8.01 40.68
C GLY A 272 -0.93 7.06 40.95
N GLY A 273 -1.06 5.79 40.55
CA GLY A 273 0.07 4.84 40.63
C GLY A 273 1.29 5.31 39.82
N ILE A 274 1.05 5.73 38.58
CA ILE A 274 2.07 6.21 37.64
C ILE A 274 1.96 7.73 37.46
N CYS A 275 0.74 8.25 37.24
CA CYS A 275 0.56 9.66 36.91
C CYS A 275 -0.59 10.34 37.69
N GLY A 276 -0.37 11.56 38.18
CA GLY A 276 -1.44 12.37 38.76
C GLY A 276 -2.38 12.93 37.69
N LEU A 277 -1.81 13.50 36.62
CA LEU A 277 -2.58 14.08 35.52
C LEU A 277 -1.98 13.78 34.14
N LEU A 278 -2.76 13.16 33.27
CA LEU A 278 -2.45 12.97 31.85
C LEU A 278 -3.19 14.03 31.00
N LYS A 279 -2.48 14.79 30.16
CA LYS A 279 -3.07 15.87 29.35
C LYS A 279 -2.37 16.06 28.00
N GLY A 280 -3.00 16.79 27.08
CA GLY A 280 -2.50 17.10 25.75
C GLY A 280 -2.94 16.06 24.72
N ASN A 281 -3.50 16.52 23.60
CA ASN A 281 -3.94 15.65 22.50
C ASN A 281 -2.80 14.73 22.04
N GLY A 282 -3.04 13.42 22.09
CA GLY A 282 -2.07 12.39 21.69
C GLY A 282 -1.12 11.93 22.79
N SER A 283 -1.23 12.44 24.02
CA SER A 283 -0.49 11.90 25.17
C SER A 283 -0.97 10.50 25.55
N LYS A 284 -0.04 9.63 25.97
CA LYS A 284 -0.32 8.21 26.23
C LYS A 284 0.44 7.65 27.43
N ILE A 285 -0.18 6.71 28.12
CA ILE A 285 0.52 5.78 29.03
C ILE A 285 0.29 4.37 28.49
N TYR A 286 1.35 3.65 28.12
CA TYR A 286 1.17 2.32 27.53
C TYR A 286 2.22 1.29 27.89
N ASN A 287 1.88 0.01 27.87
CA ASN A 287 2.76 -1.08 28.29
C ASN A 287 3.30 -0.89 29.71
N CYS A 288 2.45 -0.40 30.64
CA CYS A 288 2.88 -0.08 32.00
C CYS A 288 2.17 -0.92 33.05
N ILE A 289 2.87 -1.22 34.14
CA ILE A 289 2.32 -1.93 35.30
C ILE A 289 2.41 -1.04 36.53
N SER A 290 1.32 -0.94 37.29
CA SER A 290 1.31 -0.34 38.62
C SER A 290 0.95 -1.38 39.67
N GLU A 291 1.90 -1.65 40.55
CA GLU A 291 1.79 -2.51 41.73
C GLU A 291 1.75 -1.70 43.03
N VAL A 292 1.44 -0.41 42.91
CA VAL A 292 1.54 0.51 44.04
C VAL A 292 0.37 0.33 45.00
N SER A 293 0.67 0.25 46.29
CA SER A 293 -0.31 0.40 47.37
C SER A 293 -0.54 1.88 47.64
N ILE A 294 -1.72 2.39 47.25
CA ILE A 294 -2.11 3.79 47.44
C ILE A 294 -2.90 3.91 48.74
N HIS A 295 -2.35 4.61 49.73
CA HIS A 295 -3.03 4.96 50.98
C HIS A 295 -3.39 6.45 50.98
N ASP A 296 -4.68 6.78 50.94
CA ASP A 296 -5.19 8.15 51.01
C ASP A 296 -6.19 8.31 52.16
N GLU A 297 -5.83 9.15 53.14
CA GLU A 297 -6.65 9.42 54.32
C GLU A 297 -7.53 10.68 54.18
N GLY A 298 -7.50 11.36 53.04
CA GLY A 298 -8.25 12.59 52.83
C GLY A 298 -9.75 12.34 52.60
N GLU A 299 -10.55 13.40 52.69
CA GLU A 299 -12.01 13.34 52.61
C GLU A 299 -12.52 14.19 51.43
N GLY A 300 -13.66 13.81 50.84
CA GLY A 300 -14.34 14.56 49.77
C GLY A 300 -13.87 14.24 48.36
N ASP A 301 -13.92 15.23 47.46
CA ASP A 301 -13.69 15.09 46.00
C ASP A 301 -12.22 14.92 45.58
N GLY A 302 -11.47 14.09 46.30
CA GLY A 302 -10.16 13.63 45.87
C GLY A 302 -10.29 12.53 44.81
N THR A 303 -9.45 12.58 43.78
CA THR A 303 -9.45 11.62 42.68
C THR A 303 -8.28 10.64 42.78
N ILE A 304 -8.56 9.34 42.79
CA ILE A 304 -7.55 8.28 42.91
C ILE A 304 -7.58 7.35 41.70
N GLY A 305 -6.42 7.04 41.14
CA GLY A 305 -6.26 6.14 39.99
C GLY A 305 -5.14 5.13 40.19
N GLY A 306 -5.39 3.83 39.97
CA GLY A 306 -4.32 2.83 40.07
C GLY A 306 -3.22 3.01 39.01
N ILE A 307 -3.52 3.59 37.84
CA ILE A 307 -2.52 4.05 36.85
C ILE A 307 -2.44 5.58 36.84
N CYS A 308 -3.56 6.25 36.58
CA CYS A 308 -3.63 7.70 36.43
C CYS A 308 -4.79 8.31 37.21
N ALA A 309 -4.58 9.39 37.96
CA ALA A 309 -5.69 9.99 38.72
C ALA A 309 -6.69 10.69 37.79
N VAL A 310 -6.23 11.63 36.95
CA VAL A 310 -7.09 12.42 36.06
C VAL A 310 -6.56 12.43 34.63
N ALA A 311 -7.46 12.45 33.65
CA ALA A 311 -7.14 12.60 32.23
C ALA A 311 -7.90 13.79 31.60
N TYR A 312 -7.18 14.70 30.93
CA TYR A 312 -7.72 15.78 30.09
C TYR A 312 -7.43 15.50 28.61
N ASP A 313 -8.16 16.18 27.73
CA ASP A 313 -8.00 16.12 26.27
C ASP A 313 -8.22 14.73 25.67
N ALA A 314 -7.90 14.54 24.38
CA ALA A 314 -7.95 13.25 23.71
C ALA A 314 -6.66 12.46 23.99
N VAL A 315 -6.67 11.70 25.09
CA VAL A 315 -5.53 10.89 25.59
C VAL A 315 -5.90 9.41 25.72
N SER A 316 -4.89 8.53 25.80
CA SER A 316 -5.11 7.09 25.95
C SER A 316 -4.24 6.41 27.01
N ILE A 317 -4.81 5.38 27.63
CA ILE A 317 -4.10 4.42 28.50
C ILE A 317 -4.25 3.04 27.85
N GLU A 318 -3.16 2.44 27.39
CA GLU A 318 -3.20 1.26 26.51
C GLU A 318 -2.28 0.13 27.04
N ASN A 319 -2.69 -1.14 26.99
CA ASN A 319 -1.84 -2.26 27.43
C ASN A 319 -1.28 -2.07 28.86
N CYS A 320 -2.09 -1.59 29.80
CA CYS A 320 -1.64 -1.31 31.17
C CYS A 320 -2.25 -2.27 32.19
N ALA A 321 -1.53 -2.55 33.26
CA ALA A 321 -1.98 -3.42 34.34
C ALA A 321 -1.98 -2.73 35.71
N PHE A 322 -3.08 -2.83 36.46
CA PHE A 322 -3.09 -2.47 37.89
C PHE A 322 -3.16 -3.72 38.76
N TYR A 323 -2.10 -3.92 39.54
CA TYR A 323 -1.83 -5.06 40.42
C TYR A 323 -1.65 -4.67 41.89
N GLY A 324 -1.76 -3.37 42.19
CA GLY A 324 -1.56 -2.80 43.51
C GLY A 324 -2.80 -2.85 44.42
N SER A 325 -2.84 -1.95 45.40
CA SER A 325 -3.97 -1.81 46.34
C SER A 325 -4.40 -0.34 46.44
N ILE A 326 -5.66 -0.09 46.76
CA ILE A 326 -6.17 1.28 47.00
C ILE A 326 -6.92 1.31 48.33
N TYR A 327 -6.48 2.18 49.24
CA TYR A 327 -7.10 2.48 50.53
C TYR A 327 -7.49 3.95 50.55
N ALA A 328 -8.71 4.26 50.08
CA ALA A 328 -9.24 5.60 49.90
C ALA A 328 -10.76 5.66 50.19
N SER A 329 -11.20 5.04 51.29
CA SER A 329 -12.61 4.84 51.65
C SER A 329 -13.40 6.13 51.91
N LYS A 330 -12.72 7.26 52.04
CA LYS A 330 -13.34 8.58 52.29
C LYS A 330 -13.32 9.51 51.07
N ARG A 331 -12.89 9.00 49.90
CA ARG A 331 -12.85 9.74 48.64
C ARG A 331 -14.03 9.39 47.75
N ASP A 332 -14.51 10.39 47.01
CA ASP A 332 -15.68 10.26 46.16
C ASP A 332 -15.36 9.82 44.71
N SER A 333 -14.09 9.91 44.28
CA SER A 333 -13.68 9.78 42.88
C SER A 333 -12.55 8.77 42.66
N ASN A 334 -12.83 7.46 42.72
CA ASN A 334 -11.78 6.44 42.59
C ASN A 334 -11.90 5.58 41.31
N GLY A 335 -10.77 5.12 40.76
CA GLY A 335 -10.73 4.12 39.68
C GLY A 335 -9.45 3.27 39.64
N CYS A 336 -9.52 2.00 39.21
CA CYS A 336 -8.33 1.13 39.25
C CYS A 336 -7.35 1.42 38.10
N ILE A 337 -7.83 1.89 36.94
CA ILE A 337 -6.96 2.43 35.90
C ILE A 337 -6.93 3.95 35.97
N LEU A 338 -8.09 4.59 35.81
CA LEU A 338 -8.24 6.04 35.76
C LEU A 338 -9.24 6.52 36.81
N GLY A 339 -8.89 7.51 37.62
CA GLY A 339 -9.83 8.10 38.58
C GLY A 339 -10.95 8.92 37.92
N TRP A 340 -10.61 9.87 37.04
CA TRP A 340 -11.58 10.73 36.34
C TRP A 340 -11.16 11.05 34.89
N ALA A 341 -12.06 10.77 33.94
CA ALA A 341 -11.89 11.13 32.53
C ALA A 341 -12.57 12.49 32.24
N ASN A 342 -11.85 13.60 32.31
CA ASN A 342 -12.47 14.92 32.16
C ASN A 342 -13.08 15.16 30.77
N SER A 343 -12.50 14.58 29.72
CA SER A 343 -13.01 14.67 28.34
C SER A 343 -13.99 13.56 27.97
N GLY A 344 -14.46 12.79 28.97
CA GLY A 344 -15.38 11.68 28.80
C GLY A 344 -14.92 10.67 27.76
N THR A 345 -15.73 10.44 26.73
CA THR A 345 -15.47 9.45 25.67
C THR A 345 -14.26 9.75 24.79
N SER A 346 -13.70 10.97 24.85
CA SER A 346 -12.44 11.29 24.15
C SER A 346 -11.22 10.67 24.83
N THR A 347 -11.35 10.27 26.11
CA THR A 347 -10.33 9.48 26.81
C THR A 347 -10.56 8.00 26.55
N THR A 348 -9.52 7.29 26.10
CA THR A 348 -9.60 5.85 25.79
C THR A 348 -8.78 5.00 26.75
N ILE A 349 -9.37 3.93 27.27
CA ILE A 349 -8.71 2.87 28.03
C ILE A 349 -8.79 1.60 27.18
N LYS A 350 -7.66 1.09 26.71
CA LYS A 350 -7.61 -0.01 25.76
C LYS A 350 -6.72 -1.13 26.28
N ASN A 351 -7.22 -2.35 26.22
CA ASN A 351 -6.43 -3.55 26.49
C ASN A 351 -5.76 -3.55 27.87
N CYS A 352 -6.47 -3.06 28.89
CA CYS A 352 -5.95 -2.95 30.26
C CYS A 352 -6.48 -4.06 31.17
N LEU A 353 -5.67 -4.46 32.15
CA LEU A 353 -6.01 -5.50 33.12
C LEU A 353 -6.01 -4.96 34.55
N VAL A 354 -7.06 -5.26 35.31
CA VAL A 354 -7.21 -4.89 36.72
C VAL A 354 -7.28 -6.16 37.56
N VAL A 355 -6.25 -6.39 38.38
CA VAL A 355 -6.18 -7.50 39.36
C VAL A 355 -5.72 -6.91 40.69
N PRO A 356 -6.61 -6.20 41.40
CA PRO A 356 -6.23 -5.48 42.60
C PRO A 356 -5.96 -6.48 43.72
N TYR A 357 -4.94 -6.22 44.54
CA TYR A 357 -4.70 -7.01 45.75
C TYR A 357 -5.75 -6.69 46.83
N LEU A 358 -6.07 -5.41 47.01
CA LEU A 358 -7.12 -4.95 47.92
C LEU A 358 -7.70 -3.60 47.49
N LEU A 359 -9.02 -3.46 47.55
CA LEU A 359 -9.75 -2.21 47.34
C LEU A 359 -10.57 -1.86 48.59
N ASP A 360 -10.15 -0.84 49.32
CA ASP A 360 -10.86 -0.24 50.44
C ASP A 360 -11.17 1.22 50.10
N TRP A 361 -12.21 1.41 49.30
CA TRP A 361 -12.56 2.70 48.69
C TRP A 361 -14.09 2.87 48.58
N ALA A 362 -14.56 4.12 48.47
CA ALA A 362 -15.97 4.42 48.26
C ALA A 362 -16.21 4.92 46.82
N GLY A 363 -17.36 4.59 46.22
CA GLY A 363 -17.78 5.15 44.92
C GLY A 363 -16.84 4.93 43.73
N GLY A 364 -15.98 3.90 43.77
CA GLY A 364 -14.98 3.63 42.74
C GLY A 364 -15.51 2.87 41.52
N GLU A 365 -14.86 3.06 40.38
CA GLU A 365 -15.09 2.33 39.12
C GLU A 365 -13.89 1.43 38.76
N ASP A 366 -14.14 0.36 38.01
CA ASP A 366 -13.07 -0.58 37.65
C ASP A 366 -12.02 0.05 36.72
N PHE A 367 -12.47 0.73 35.66
CA PHE A 367 -11.55 1.32 34.66
C PHE A 367 -11.48 2.84 34.76
N GLY A 368 -12.61 3.52 34.96
CA GLY A 368 -12.60 4.92 35.36
C GLY A 368 -13.92 5.64 35.24
N ARG A 369 -14.02 6.78 35.93
CA ARG A 369 -15.24 7.58 36.04
C ARG A 369 -15.40 8.56 34.88
N ASN A 370 -16.63 9.03 34.70
CA ASN A 370 -17.07 9.95 33.64
C ASN A 370 -17.04 9.36 32.22
N ASN A 371 -17.32 8.06 32.09
CA ASN A 371 -17.54 7.35 30.82
C ASN A 371 -16.39 7.45 29.79
N PRO A 372 -15.14 7.09 30.13
CA PRO A 372 -14.10 6.88 29.13
C PRO A 372 -14.50 5.76 28.16
N SER A 373 -13.95 5.77 26.94
CA SER A 373 -14.09 4.64 26.00
C SER A 373 -13.23 3.47 26.49
N VAL A 374 -13.86 2.39 26.95
CA VAL A 374 -13.16 1.19 27.44
C VAL A 374 -13.27 0.07 26.40
N VAL A 375 -12.12 -0.41 25.92
CA VAL A 375 -12.03 -1.43 24.86
C VAL A 375 -11.11 -2.56 25.31
N ASN A 376 -11.51 -3.81 25.08
CA ASN A 376 -10.71 -5.01 25.37
C ASN A 376 -10.07 -5.06 26.79
N SER A 377 -10.71 -4.46 27.78
CA SER A 377 -10.14 -4.33 29.13
C SER A 377 -10.91 -5.20 30.13
N TYR A 378 -10.20 -5.81 31.07
CA TYR A 378 -10.77 -6.80 31.98
C TYR A 378 -10.40 -6.52 33.43
N LYS A 379 -11.36 -6.78 34.32
CA LYS A 379 -11.12 -6.88 35.76
C LYS A 379 -11.37 -8.31 36.18
N THR A 380 -10.56 -8.80 37.11
CA THR A 380 -10.79 -10.08 37.79
C THR A 380 -10.26 -10.02 39.22
N ASP A 381 -10.95 -10.73 40.11
CA ASP A 381 -10.53 -10.94 41.50
C ASP A 381 -9.83 -12.32 41.67
N GLU A 382 -9.51 -12.98 40.54
CA GLU A 382 -8.77 -14.24 40.51
C GLU A 382 -7.38 -14.09 41.14
N GLN A 383 -6.98 -15.13 41.87
CA GLN A 383 -5.67 -15.21 42.50
C GLN A 383 -4.60 -15.64 41.50
N ASP A 384 -3.33 -15.38 41.84
CA ASP A 384 -2.14 -15.64 41.02
C ASP A 384 -2.10 -17.05 40.42
N GLU A 385 -2.48 -18.08 41.19
CA GLU A 385 -2.50 -19.48 40.71
C GLU A 385 -3.44 -19.69 39.51
N THR A 386 -4.58 -19.00 39.49
CA THR A 386 -5.55 -19.08 38.38
C THR A 386 -5.09 -18.27 37.18
N LEU A 387 -4.38 -17.16 37.40
CA LEU A 387 -3.88 -16.29 36.33
C LEU A 387 -2.59 -16.78 35.69
N ALA A 388 -1.84 -17.65 36.37
CA ALA A 388 -0.59 -18.23 35.88
C ALA A 388 -0.73 -19.16 34.66
N ASN A 389 -1.96 -19.52 34.25
CA ASN A 389 -2.23 -20.53 33.22
C ASN A 389 -2.26 -20.01 31.77
N GLY A 390 -1.99 -18.72 31.53
CA GLY A 390 -1.98 -18.12 30.19
C GLY A 390 -3.35 -17.71 29.64
N GLN A 391 -4.47 -18.15 30.20
CA GLN A 391 -5.80 -17.92 29.63
C GLN A 391 -6.15 -16.43 29.56
N MET A 392 -5.84 -15.67 30.63
CA MET A 392 -6.07 -14.23 30.65
C MET A 392 -5.17 -13.50 29.64
N THR A 393 -3.90 -13.90 29.51
CA THR A 393 -2.97 -13.34 28.53
C THR A 393 -3.44 -13.61 27.10
N TYR A 394 -3.90 -14.83 26.79
CA TYR A 394 -4.45 -15.16 25.48
C TYR A 394 -5.70 -14.32 25.15
N LYS A 395 -6.56 -14.09 26.14
CA LYS A 395 -7.74 -13.23 26.00
C LYS A 395 -7.38 -11.76 25.77
N LEU A 396 -6.43 -11.21 26.54
CA LEU A 396 -5.92 -9.84 26.35
C LEU A 396 -5.31 -9.66 24.95
N ASN A 397 -4.66 -10.70 24.43
CA ASN A 397 -4.16 -10.75 23.06
C ASN A 397 -5.26 -10.95 22.00
N ASN A 398 -6.55 -10.75 22.33
CA ASN A 398 -7.68 -10.99 21.43
C ASN A 398 -7.67 -12.39 20.79
N TYR A 399 -7.18 -13.39 21.55
CA TYR A 399 -6.98 -14.75 21.08
C TYR A 399 -6.01 -14.88 19.89
N VAL A 400 -5.08 -13.93 19.76
CA VAL A 400 -3.98 -13.99 18.77
C VAL A 400 -2.80 -14.73 19.36
N SER A 401 -2.45 -15.88 18.77
CA SER A 401 -1.26 -16.66 19.13
C SER A 401 0.03 -15.89 18.81
N GLY A 402 1.00 -15.88 19.73
CA GLY A 402 2.30 -15.23 19.50
C GLY A 402 2.28 -13.69 19.46
N SER A 403 1.19 -13.08 19.95
CA SER A 403 1.03 -11.63 20.06
C SER A 403 2.16 -10.96 20.86
N THR A 404 2.39 -9.67 20.58
CA THR A 404 3.37 -8.81 21.25
C THR A 404 2.73 -7.78 22.18
N ASP A 405 1.41 -7.80 22.36
CA ASP A 405 0.71 -6.85 23.23
C ASP A 405 0.80 -7.26 24.71
N TRP A 406 0.61 -8.56 25.00
CA TRP A 406 0.74 -9.14 26.32
C TRP A 406 1.54 -10.44 26.28
N TYR A 407 2.35 -10.64 27.31
CA TYR A 407 3.30 -11.72 27.51
C TYR A 407 2.97 -12.47 28.79
N GLN A 408 3.37 -13.74 28.86
CA GLN A 408 3.35 -14.52 30.10
C GLN A 408 4.20 -15.78 29.94
N THR A 409 5.25 -15.88 30.73
CA THR A 409 6.12 -17.04 30.87
C THR A 409 5.45 -18.06 31.78
N LEU A 410 4.84 -19.09 31.21
CA LEU A 410 4.11 -20.11 31.95
C LEU A 410 5.02 -20.83 32.95
N GLY A 411 4.53 -21.00 34.17
CA GLY A 411 5.28 -21.58 35.28
C GLY A 411 6.28 -20.63 35.97
N THR A 412 6.47 -19.41 35.45
CA THR A 412 7.29 -18.36 36.10
C THR A 412 6.45 -17.14 36.47
N ASP A 413 5.67 -16.63 35.52
CA ASP A 413 4.91 -15.40 35.70
C ASP A 413 3.53 -15.70 36.32
N ALA A 414 3.31 -15.15 37.52
CA ALA A 414 2.06 -15.28 38.25
C ALA A 414 0.87 -14.61 37.54
N ARG A 415 1.13 -13.60 36.71
CA ARG A 415 0.11 -12.76 36.04
C ARG A 415 0.53 -12.42 34.62
N PRO A 416 -0.42 -12.07 33.73
CA PRO A 416 -0.11 -11.44 32.45
C PRO A 416 0.79 -10.21 32.62
N THR A 417 1.57 -9.86 31.61
CA THR A 417 2.36 -8.62 31.65
C THR A 417 2.46 -8.01 30.25
N PRO A 418 2.32 -6.68 30.10
CA PRO A 418 2.54 -6.03 28.82
C PRO A 418 4.03 -5.80 28.51
N LEU A 419 4.93 -6.17 29.44
CA LEU A 419 6.38 -5.98 29.29
C LEU A 419 7.01 -7.14 28.51
N TYR A 420 7.78 -6.80 27.48
CA TYR A 420 8.45 -7.75 26.57
C TYR A 420 9.56 -8.59 27.22
N THR A 421 9.89 -8.33 28.49
CA THR A 421 10.86 -9.11 29.27
C THR A 421 10.37 -10.53 29.58
N SER A 422 9.07 -10.78 29.41
CA SER A 422 8.45 -12.11 29.55
C SER A 422 8.25 -12.80 28.21
N ALA A 423 8.12 -14.12 28.21
CA ALA A 423 7.96 -14.90 26.99
C ALA A 423 6.58 -14.68 26.34
N LYS A 424 6.55 -14.75 25.00
CA LYS A 424 5.31 -14.76 24.23
C LYS A 424 4.49 -16.00 24.57
N LEU A 425 3.18 -15.85 24.48
CA LEU A 425 2.24 -16.95 24.65
C LEU A 425 1.73 -17.43 23.28
N TYR A 426 1.83 -18.72 23.03
CA TYR A 426 1.34 -19.38 21.83
C TYR A 426 0.15 -20.29 22.17
N ALA A 427 -0.83 -20.31 21.27
CA ALA A 427 -1.93 -21.27 21.30
C ALA A 427 -1.60 -22.43 20.35
N ASN A 428 -1.16 -23.55 20.92
CA ASN A 428 -0.81 -24.75 20.18
C ASN A 428 -2.01 -25.68 20.01
N GLY A 429 -2.05 -26.39 18.89
CA GLY A 429 -3.15 -27.25 18.51
C GLY A 429 -3.14 -27.46 17.00
N THR A 430 -4.11 -28.23 16.50
CA THR A 430 -4.34 -28.33 15.06
C THR A 430 -5.42 -27.33 14.64
N PHE A 431 -5.09 -26.44 13.71
CA PHE A 431 -6.00 -25.42 13.19
C PHE A 431 -6.43 -25.74 11.77
N TYR A 432 -7.59 -25.24 11.37
CA TYR A 432 -7.90 -25.14 9.95
C TYR A 432 -6.91 -24.19 9.25
N CYS A 433 -6.91 -24.19 7.92
CA CYS A 433 -6.01 -23.34 7.12
C CYS A 433 -6.21 -21.82 7.33
N ASP A 434 -7.16 -21.37 8.15
CA ASP A 434 -7.25 -19.96 8.58
C ASP A 434 -6.25 -19.60 9.68
N GLY A 435 -5.60 -20.58 10.31
CA GLY A 435 -4.65 -20.40 11.41
C GLY A 435 -5.28 -19.89 12.71
N ILE A 436 -6.62 -19.79 12.77
CA ILE A 436 -7.36 -19.18 13.89
C ILE A 436 -8.34 -20.18 14.49
N THR A 437 -9.04 -20.95 13.66
CA THR A 437 -10.07 -21.86 14.13
C THR A 437 -9.45 -23.19 14.55
N PRO A 438 -9.42 -23.54 15.85
CA PRO A 438 -8.91 -24.83 16.29
C PRO A 438 -9.86 -25.95 15.88
N LYS A 439 -9.30 -27.11 15.56
CA LYS A 439 -10.03 -28.37 15.34
C LYS A 439 -10.39 -29.04 16.68
N GLU A 440 -11.01 -30.21 16.59
CA GLU A 440 -11.35 -31.05 17.74
C GLU A 440 -10.14 -31.22 18.68
N GLY A 441 -10.31 -30.90 19.97
CA GLY A 441 -9.25 -30.93 20.99
C GLY A 441 -8.94 -29.57 21.64
N GLY A 442 -9.34 -28.45 21.03
CA GLY A 442 -9.12 -27.10 21.57
C GLY A 442 -7.67 -26.63 21.44
N VAL A 443 -7.31 -25.58 22.20
CA VAL A 443 -5.95 -25.00 22.22
C VAL A 443 -5.23 -25.33 23.53
N VAL A 444 -3.93 -25.60 23.44
CA VAL A 444 -3.02 -25.73 24.57
C VAL A 444 -2.09 -24.53 24.57
N LEU A 445 -2.07 -23.77 25.65
CA LEU A 445 -1.22 -22.59 25.76
C LEU A 445 0.20 -22.97 26.16
N SER A 446 1.19 -22.38 25.51
CA SER A 446 2.62 -22.65 25.76
C SER A 446 3.47 -21.40 25.47
N ASN A 447 4.76 -21.46 25.80
CA ASN A 447 5.74 -20.45 25.38
C ASN A 447 6.55 -20.86 24.14
N THR A 448 6.12 -21.90 23.43
CA THR A 448 6.79 -22.43 22.23
C THR A 448 5.78 -22.57 21.10
N ASP A 449 6.10 -22.07 19.91
CA ASP A 449 5.21 -22.21 18.76
C ASP A 449 5.26 -23.65 18.21
N GLU A 450 4.18 -24.39 18.46
CA GLU A 450 4.01 -25.78 17.98
C GLU A 450 2.64 -25.95 17.32
N ALA A 451 2.02 -24.85 16.86
CA ALA A 451 0.75 -24.91 16.16
C ALA A 451 0.90 -25.65 14.82
N VAL A 452 -0.06 -26.50 14.51
CA VAL A 452 -0.14 -27.20 13.22
C VAL A 452 -1.30 -26.62 12.45
N VAL A 453 -1.01 -25.92 11.36
CA VAL A 453 -2.01 -25.31 10.47
C VAL A 453 -2.17 -26.19 9.24
N ASP A 454 -3.40 -26.61 8.93
CA ASP A 454 -3.68 -27.33 7.70
C ASP A 454 -3.31 -26.49 6.46
N PRO A 455 -2.77 -27.11 5.39
CA PRO A 455 -2.59 -26.41 4.13
C PRO A 455 -3.93 -25.98 3.55
N HIS A 456 -3.95 -24.88 2.79
CA HIS A 456 -5.13 -24.49 2.04
C HIS A 456 -5.51 -25.53 0.99
N VAL A 457 -6.81 -25.77 0.84
CA VAL A 457 -7.39 -26.57 -0.25
C VAL A 457 -8.05 -25.61 -1.22
N PHE A 458 -7.51 -25.49 -2.44
CA PHE A 458 -8.00 -24.53 -3.44
C PHE A 458 -9.02 -25.15 -4.39
N GLY A 459 -10.11 -24.42 -4.66
CA GLY A 459 -11.03 -24.73 -5.74
C GLY A 459 -10.48 -24.34 -7.11
N GLU A 460 -11.24 -24.57 -8.17
CA GLU A 460 -10.83 -24.22 -9.55
C GLU A 460 -10.57 -22.72 -9.75
N ASN A 461 -11.31 -21.88 -9.00
CA ASN A 461 -11.13 -20.43 -8.99
C ASN A 461 -9.87 -19.98 -8.23
N GLY A 462 -9.10 -20.90 -7.63
CA GLY A 462 -7.88 -20.58 -6.88
C GLY A 462 -8.14 -19.99 -5.49
N ILE A 463 -9.38 -20.03 -5.01
CA ILE A 463 -9.75 -19.57 -3.66
C ILE A 463 -9.92 -20.79 -2.76
N CYS A 464 -9.47 -20.69 -1.52
CA CYS A 464 -9.53 -21.76 -0.55
C CYS A 464 -10.99 -22.13 -0.25
N THR A 465 -11.34 -23.41 -0.37
CA THR A 465 -12.71 -23.90 -0.12
C THR A 465 -13.02 -24.10 1.37
N VAL A 466 -12.00 -23.96 2.23
CA VAL A 466 -12.13 -24.13 3.69
C VAL A 466 -12.27 -22.78 4.38
N CYS A 467 -11.28 -21.89 4.22
CA CYS A 467 -11.29 -20.58 4.90
C CYS A 467 -11.81 -19.43 4.04
N TYR A 468 -11.97 -19.63 2.72
CA TYR A 468 -12.36 -18.59 1.75
C TYR A 468 -11.45 -17.35 1.67
N ASN A 469 -10.41 -17.28 2.50
CA ASN A 469 -9.42 -16.20 2.56
C ASN A 469 -8.11 -16.57 1.88
N GLY A 470 -7.75 -17.85 1.86
CA GLY A 470 -6.56 -18.33 1.18
C GLY A 470 -6.70 -18.17 -0.33
N VAL A 471 -5.71 -17.54 -0.96
CA VAL A 471 -5.65 -17.37 -2.42
C VAL A 471 -4.41 -18.08 -2.96
N GLN A 472 -4.58 -18.81 -4.05
CA GLN A 472 -3.54 -19.63 -4.63
C GLN A 472 -2.44 -18.76 -5.24
N GLU A 473 -1.18 -19.05 -4.88
CA GLU A 473 -0.01 -18.45 -5.54
C GLU A 473 0.11 -18.94 -7.00
N PRO A 474 0.33 -18.04 -7.98
CA PRO A 474 0.57 -18.40 -9.37
C PRO A 474 1.98 -18.96 -9.60
N ASP A 475 2.12 -19.84 -10.60
CA ASP A 475 3.44 -20.31 -11.05
C ASP A 475 4.25 -19.11 -11.58
N LEU A 476 5.52 -18.97 -11.17
CA LEU A 476 6.46 -18.00 -11.75
C LEU A 476 7.27 -18.67 -12.86
N ILE A 477 7.06 -18.25 -14.10
CA ILE A 477 7.72 -18.80 -15.29
C ILE A 477 8.36 -17.66 -16.07
N ASP A 478 9.67 -17.77 -16.32
CA ASP A 478 10.46 -16.79 -17.08
C ASP A 478 10.29 -15.33 -16.57
N GLY A 479 10.19 -15.17 -15.25
CA GLY A 479 10.02 -13.87 -14.61
C GLY A 479 8.60 -13.29 -14.64
N PHE A 480 7.60 -14.07 -15.10
CA PHE A 480 6.18 -13.70 -15.10
C PHE A 480 5.32 -14.65 -14.27
N TYR A 481 4.50 -14.11 -13.38
CA TYR A 481 3.44 -14.85 -12.70
C TYR A 481 2.33 -15.24 -13.68
N GLN A 482 1.97 -16.52 -13.72
CA GLN A 482 0.95 -17.09 -14.61
C GLN A 482 -0.44 -16.99 -13.97
N ILE A 483 -1.23 -16.01 -14.40
CA ILE A 483 -2.57 -15.78 -13.84
C ILE A 483 -3.60 -16.61 -14.61
N LYS A 484 -3.93 -17.78 -14.05
CA LYS A 484 -4.86 -18.76 -14.65
C LYS A 484 -6.23 -18.83 -13.98
N ASN A 485 -6.44 -18.15 -12.85
CA ASN A 485 -7.72 -18.10 -12.14
C ASN A 485 -7.82 -16.83 -11.26
N GLN A 486 -8.98 -16.65 -10.63
CA GLN A 486 -9.32 -15.47 -9.82
C GLN A 486 -8.43 -15.33 -8.58
N GLY A 487 -8.17 -16.44 -7.89
CA GLY A 487 -7.29 -16.50 -6.73
C GLY A 487 -5.86 -16.10 -7.06
N ASN A 488 -5.33 -16.49 -8.22
CA ASN A 488 -4.01 -16.04 -8.68
C ASN A 488 -3.97 -14.53 -8.91
N LEU A 489 -5.03 -13.94 -9.48
CA LEU A 489 -5.08 -12.49 -9.70
C LEU A 489 -5.12 -11.74 -8.36
N LEU A 490 -5.93 -12.22 -7.41
CA LEU A 490 -5.99 -11.66 -6.05
C LEU A 490 -4.66 -11.80 -5.30
N TRP A 491 -4.05 -12.99 -5.34
CA TRP A 491 -2.74 -13.23 -4.73
C TRP A 491 -1.72 -12.23 -5.28
N TRP A 492 -1.67 -12.06 -6.60
CA TRP A 492 -0.72 -11.16 -7.23
C TRP A 492 -1.00 -9.69 -6.90
N ALA A 493 -2.27 -9.29 -6.83
CA ALA A 493 -2.65 -7.96 -6.35
C ALA A 493 -2.15 -7.71 -4.92
N TYR A 494 -2.33 -8.66 -3.99
CA TYR A 494 -1.79 -8.56 -2.62
C TYR A 494 -0.26 -8.51 -2.61
N PHE A 495 0.39 -9.33 -3.44
CA PHE A 495 1.84 -9.37 -3.55
C PHE A 495 2.44 -8.03 -4.03
N VAL A 496 1.83 -7.41 -5.05
CA VAL A 496 2.19 -6.06 -5.52
C VAL A 496 1.93 -5.03 -4.43
N ASN A 497 0.75 -5.07 -3.80
CA ASN A 497 0.33 -4.11 -2.78
C ASN A 497 1.15 -4.22 -1.48
N ALA A 498 1.87 -5.32 -1.27
CA ALA A 498 2.84 -5.50 -0.18
C ALA A 498 4.23 -4.92 -0.47
N GLY A 499 4.44 -4.31 -1.65
CA GLY A 499 5.69 -3.64 -2.03
C GLY A 499 6.46 -4.30 -3.18
N ASN A 500 5.99 -5.42 -3.73
CA ASN A 500 6.63 -6.08 -4.89
C ASN A 500 6.18 -5.46 -6.22
N THR A 501 6.36 -4.15 -6.33
CA THR A 501 5.74 -3.30 -7.36
C THR A 501 6.27 -3.54 -8.77
N GLU A 502 7.50 -4.05 -8.91
CA GLU A 502 8.15 -4.36 -10.19
C GLU A 502 7.85 -5.80 -10.68
N SER A 503 7.05 -6.57 -9.96
CA SER A 503 6.72 -7.93 -10.37
C SER A 503 5.93 -7.96 -11.68
N ASN A 504 6.18 -8.97 -12.52
CA ASN A 504 5.51 -9.10 -13.81
C ASN A 504 4.49 -10.24 -13.79
N ALA A 505 3.39 -10.08 -14.53
CA ALA A 505 2.36 -11.11 -14.65
C ALA A 505 1.77 -11.18 -16.05
N LYS A 506 1.25 -12.35 -16.41
CA LYS A 506 0.49 -12.55 -17.65
C LYS A 506 -0.77 -13.39 -17.44
N LEU A 507 -1.86 -12.99 -18.09
CA LEU A 507 -3.10 -13.77 -18.09
C LEU A 507 -2.94 -14.98 -19.01
N THR A 508 -3.48 -16.13 -18.62
CA THR A 508 -3.50 -17.33 -19.47
C THR A 508 -4.90 -17.71 -19.96
N LYS A 509 -5.93 -17.02 -19.48
CA LYS A 509 -7.33 -17.19 -19.86
C LYS A 509 -8.16 -15.96 -19.47
N ASP A 510 -9.38 -15.87 -19.97
CA ASP A 510 -10.37 -14.92 -19.49
C ASP A 510 -10.73 -15.17 -18.02
N LEU A 511 -10.89 -14.09 -17.25
CA LEU A 511 -11.23 -14.14 -15.84
C LEU A 511 -12.55 -13.43 -15.56
N ASP A 512 -13.46 -14.14 -14.91
CA ASP A 512 -14.68 -13.56 -14.35
C ASP A 512 -14.47 -13.29 -12.85
N MET A 513 -14.42 -12.01 -12.49
CA MET A 513 -14.23 -11.50 -11.14
C MET A 513 -15.54 -10.93 -10.55
N THR A 514 -16.68 -11.08 -11.21
CA THR A 514 -17.97 -10.45 -10.82
C THR A 514 -18.49 -10.86 -9.44
N HIS A 515 -18.07 -12.03 -8.95
CA HIS A 515 -18.43 -12.55 -7.62
C HIS A 515 -17.27 -12.56 -6.62
N ILE A 516 -16.16 -11.90 -6.97
CA ILE A 516 -14.95 -11.86 -6.16
C ILE A 516 -14.76 -10.43 -5.64
N VAL A 517 -14.44 -10.29 -4.36
CA VAL A 517 -14.14 -8.98 -3.77
C VAL A 517 -12.93 -8.39 -4.49
N HIS A 518 -13.13 -7.25 -5.13
CA HIS A 518 -12.10 -6.59 -5.91
C HIS A 518 -11.03 -5.97 -5.01
N THR A 519 -9.78 -6.30 -5.29
CA THR A 519 -8.59 -5.62 -4.77
C THR A 519 -7.85 -5.05 -5.97
N PRO A 520 -7.79 -3.71 -6.15
CA PRO A 520 -7.03 -3.11 -7.24
C PRO A 520 -5.54 -3.46 -7.14
N ILE A 521 -4.90 -3.63 -8.28
CA ILE A 521 -3.45 -3.86 -8.34
C ILE A 521 -2.72 -2.51 -8.22
N GLY A 522 -1.82 -2.40 -7.26
CA GLY A 522 -1.09 -1.18 -6.91
C GLY A 522 -1.89 -0.25 -6.00
N THR A 523 -1.21 0.33 -5.02
CA THR A 523 -1.76 1.34 -4.10
C THR A 523 -1.01 2.67 -4.25
N ASN A 524 -1.49 3.70 -3.58
CA ASN A 524 -0.84 5.01 -3.57
C ASN A 524 0.58 4.97 -3.00
N GLU A 525 0.84 4.07 -2.05
CA GLU A 525 2.14 3.84 -1.42
C GLU A 525 3.00 2.85 -2.23
N ASN A 526 2.36 1.83 -2.80
CA ASN A 526 3.00 0.77 -3.57
C ASN A 526 2.45 0.77 -5.00
N CYS A 527 2.80 1.81 -5.77
CA CYS A 527 2.36 1.98 -7.15
C CYS A 527 2.94 0.88 -8.05
N PHE A 528 2.11 0.26 -8.90
CA PHE A 528 2.59 -0.78 -9.82
C PHE A 528 3.62 -0.22 -10.82
N ALA A 529 4.77 -0.89 -10.94
CA ALA A 529 5.92 -0.48 -11.75
C ALA A 529 6.41 -1.58 -12.73
N GLY A 530 5.80 -2.77 -12.70
CA GLY A 530 6.19 -3.92 -13.52
C GLY A 530 5.53 -3.98 -14.90
N THR A 531 5.59 -5.17 -15.51
CA THR A 531 4.94 -5.49 -16.79
C THR A 531 3.76 -6.44 -16.58
N PHE A 532 2.57 -6.03 -17.03
CA PHE A 532 1.40 -6.87 -17.12
C PHE A 532 1.02 -7.13 -18.58
N ASP A 533 0.96 -8.40 -18.99
CA ASP A 533 0.55 -8.82 -20.33
C ASP A 533 -0.74 -9.65 -20.28
N GLY A 534 -1.86 -9.05 -20.67
CA GLY A 534 -3.14 -9.77 -20.74
C GLY A 534 -3.21 -10.81 -21.86
N GLN A 535 -2.26 -10.85 -22.80
CA GLN A 535 -2.21 -11.78 -23.93
C GLN A 535 -3.50 -11.82 -24.79
N GLY A 536 -4.29 -10.74 -24.77
CA GLY A 536 -5.59 -10.63 -25.45
C GLY A 536 -6.77 -11.15 -24.64
N TYR A 537 -6.55 -11.65 -23.42
CA TYR A 537 -7.61 -12.09 -22.51
C TYR A 537 -8.30 -10.93 -21.82
N SER A 538 -9.51 -11.21 -21.34
CA SER A 538 -10.37 -10.28 -20.65
C SER A 538 -10.47 -10.53 -19.15
N VAL A 539 -10.70 -9.45 -18.40
CA VAL A 539 -11.07 -9.50 -16.99
C VAL A 539 -12.43 -8.81 -16.83
N THR A 540 -13.41 -9.54 -16.31
CA THR A 540 -14.78 -9.04 -16.14
C THR A 540 -15.04 -8.69 -14.68
N PHE A 541 -15.44 -7.46 -14.40
CA PHE A 541 -15.68 -6.95 -13.05
C PHE A 541 -17.14 -6.52 -12.83
N ASN A 542 -17.58 -6.60 -11.57
CA ASN A 542 -18.75 -5.89 -11.07
C ASN A 542 -18.36 -5.19 -9.76
N ILE A 543 -17.69 -4.05 -9.88
CA ILE A 543 -17.17 -3.28 -8.75
C ILE A 543 -18.19 -2.21 -8.38
N SER A 544 -18.65 -2.22 -7.14
CA SER A 544 -19.45 -1.13 -6.55
C SER A 544 -18.79 -0.68 -5.24
N GLN A 545 -17.93 0.34 -5.35
CA GLN A 545 -17.19 0.93 -4.24
C GLN A 545 -17.32 2.47 -4.27
N PRO A 546 -18.53 3.03 -4.17
CA PRO A 546 -18.80 4.46 -4.40
C PRO A 546 -18.07 5.42 -3.43
N ASP A 547 -17.53 4.89 -2.32
CA ASP A 547 -16.79 5.65 -1.31
C ASP A 547 -15.25 5.46 -1.39
N LYS A 548 -14.75 4.65 -2.34
CA LYS A 548 -13.31 4.38 -2.49
C LYS A 548 -12.74 4.97 -3.77
N ASP A 549 -11.60 5.62 -3.64
CA ASP A 549 -10.83 6.14 -4.77
C ASP A 549 -10.00 5.01 -5.44
N TYR A 550 -9.43 5.28 -6.61
CA TYR A 550 -8.47 4.41 -7.31
C TYR A 550 -9.04 3.03 -7.68
N GLN A 551 -10.14 3.02 -8.43
CA GLN A 551 -10.80 1.78 -8.87
C GLN A 551 -10.51 1.49 -10.35
N GLY A 552 -10.23 0.23 -10.65
CA GLY A 552 -9.88 -0.29 -11.98
C GLY A 552 -9.12 -1.60 -11.86
N LEU A 553 -8.75 -2.24 -12.97
CA LEU A 553 -7.87 -3.43 -12.90
C LEU A 553 -6.61 -3.13 -12.07
N PHE A 554 -6.00 -1.97 -12.34
CA PHE A 554 -4.98 -1.35 -11.52
C PHE A 554 -5.57 -0.17 -10.76
N GLY A 555 -5.33 -0.10 -9.45
CA GLY A 555 -5.69 1.06 -8.65
C GLY A 555 -4.75 2.21 -8.94
N VAL A 556 -3.45 1.96 -8.75
CA VAL A 556 -2.39 2.93 -9.02
C VAL A 556 -1.21 2.29 -9.75
N ALA A 557 -0.81 2.89 -10.87
CA ALA A 557 0.42 2.54 -11.59
C ALA A 557 1.36 3.75 -11.69
N THR A 558 2.67 3.52 -11.75
CA THR A 558 3.68 4.59 -11.87
C THR A 558 4.39 4.54 -13.22
N ASP A 559 5.29 5.50 -13.44
CA ASP A 559 6.11 5.50 -14.65
C ASP A 559 7.12 4.32 -14.68
N GLY A 560 7.45 3.85 -15.88
CA GLY A 560 8.20 2.61 -16.06
C GLY A 560 7.31 1.35 -16.12
N ALA A 561 6.08 1.40 -15.63
CA ALA A 561 5.14 0.30 -15.79
C ALA A 561 4.71 0.12 -17.26
N THR A 562 4.43 -1.13 -17.62
CA THR A 562 3.87 -1.49 -18.94
C THR A 562 2.65 -2.39 -18.74
N ILE A 563 1.48 -1.90 -19.15
CA ILE A 563 0.22 -2.66 -19.10
C ILE A 563 -0.22 -2.85 -20.55
N LYS A 564 -0.35 -4.10 -20.99
CA LYS A 564 -0.67 -4.38 -22.40
C LYS A 564 -1.59 -5.57 -22.63
N ASN A 565 -2.24 -5.57 -23.79
CA ASN A 565 -3.00 -6.69 -24.33
C ASN A 565 -4.12 -7.19 -23.41
N VAL A 566 -4.87 -6.30 -22.73
CA VAL A 566 -5.96 -6.71 -21.82
C VAL A 566 -7.25 -5.97 -22.15
N ILE A 567 -8.37 -6.68 -22.02
CA ILE A 567 -9.72 -6.12 -22.18
C ILE A 567 -10.44 -6.17 -20.83
N VAL A 568 -10.99 -5.05 -20.38
CA VAL A 568 -11.78 -4.99 -19.14
C VAL A 568 -13.25 -4.86 -19.47
N LYS A 569 -14.09 -5.74 -18.88
CA LYS A 569 -15.53 -5.84 -19.15
C LYS A 569 -16.35 -5.66 -17.87
N GLY A 570 -17.64 -5.40 -18.01
CA GLY A 570 -18.61 -5.35 -16.90
C GLY A 570 -18.93 -3.94 -16.42
N ALA A 571 -18.85 -3.70 -15.12
CA ALA A 571 -19.14 -2.40 -14.51
C ALA A 571 -18.17 -2.08 -13.36
N ILE A 572 -17.69 -0.83 -13.34
CA ILE A 572 -16.76 -0.33 -12.32
C ILE A 572 -17.27 1.01 -11.79
N GLU A 573 -17.66 1.00 -10.52
CA GLU A 573 -18.10 2.15 -9.77
C GLU A 573 -17.15 2.44 -8.60
N GLY A 574 -16.67 3.68 -8.52
CA GLY A 574 -15.79 4.18 -7.46
C GLY A 574 -16.11 5.63 -7.09
N LYS A 575 -15.41 6.17 -6.08
CA LYS A 575 -15.53 7.57 -5.66
C LYS A 575 -14.83 8.53 -6.62
N SER A 576 -13.50 8.51 -6.62
CA SER A 576 -12.64 9.28 -7.53
C SER A 576 -11.59 8.41 -8.19
N TYR A 577 -11.05 8.84 -9.33
CA TYR A 577 -9.95 8.16 -10.02
C TYR A 577 -10.35 6.73 -10.43
N VAL A 578 -11.35 6.65 -11.30
CA VAL A 578 -12.01 5.39 -11.68
C VAL A 578 -11.79 5.14 -13.17
N ALA A 579 -11.32 3.95 -13.53
CA ALA A 579 -11.22 3.55 -14.92
C ALA A 579 -11.29 2.04 -15.13
N GLY A 580 -11.41 1.62 -16.40
CA GLY A 580 -11.31 0.22 -16.79
C GLY A 580 -9.93 -0.36 -16.47
N ILE A 581 -8.87 0.30 -16.96
CA ILE A 581 -7.50 -0.21 -16.87
C ILE A 581 -6.79 0.32 -15.61
N VAL A 582 -6.62 1.63 -15.47
CA VAL A 582 -5.84 2.25 -14.37
C VAL A 582 -6.62 3.37 -13.68
N GLY A 583 -6.96 3.21 -12.40
CA GLY A 583 -7.67 4.24 -11.63
C GLY A 583 -6.89 5.56 -11.56
N GLY A 584 -5.61 5.51 -11.21
CA GLY A 584 -4.73 6.67 -11.22
C GLY A 584 -3.24 6.35 -11.36
N SER A 585 -2.43 7.39 -11.47
CA SER A 585 -0.96 7.25 -11.41
C SER A 585 -0.35 8.19 -10.39
N ASN A 586 0.67 7.71 -9.67
CA ASN A 586 1.39 8.48 -8.66
C ASN A 586 2.86 8.05 -8.57
N GLY A 587 3.69 8.81 -7.83
CA GLY A 587 5.01 8.38 -7.36
C GLY A 587 6.13 8.33 -8.41
N GLY A 588 5.94 8.95 -9.58
CA GLY A 588 6.89 8.78 -10.68
C GLY A 588 8.21 9.53 -10.54
N THR A 589 9.18 9.09 -11.32
CA THR A 589 10.54 9.63 -11.44
C THR A 589 10.70 10.36 -12.77
N GLU A 590 11.08 11.63 -12.75
CA GLU A 590 11.21 12.47 -13.94
C GLU A 590 11.87 11.75 -15.13
N GLY A 591 11.12 11.62 -16.23
CA GLY A 591 11.63 11.10 -17.52
C GLY A 591 11.22 9.67 -17.90
N LYS A 592 10.48 8.93 -17.06
CA LYS A 592 9.92 7.62 -17.44
C LYS A 592 8.47 7.72 -17.94
N THR A 593 8.03 6.67 -18.64
CA THR A 593 6.72 6.59 -19.29
C THR A 593 5.89 5.46 -18.70
N LEU A 594 4.62 5.71 -18.39
CA LEU A 594 3.62 4.67 -18.17
C LEU A 594 3.06 4.24 -19.53
N ASN A 595 3.35 3.01 -19.94
CA ASN A 595 2.92 2.47 -21.23
C ASN A 595 1.61 1.68 -21.08
N ILE A 596 0.57 2.11 -21.79
CA ILE A 596 -0.70 1.38 -21.90
C ILE A 596 -0.93 1.04 -23.38
N LEU A 597 -0.80 -0.23 -23.74
CA LEU A 597 -0.68 -0.67 -25.12
C LEU A 597 -1.68 -1.77 -25.45
N ASN A 598 -2.43 -1.66 -26.55
CA ASN A 598 -3.40 -2.69 -26.95
C ASN A 598 -4.39 -3.04 -25.82
N CYS A 599 -4.96 -2.05 -25.16
CA CYS A 599 -5.92 -2.25 -24.07
C CYS A 599 -7.32 -1.74 -24.44
N GLY A 600 -8.34 -2.48 -24.02
CA GLY A 600 -9.75 -2.16 -24.27
C GLY A 600 -10.53 -1.97 -22.99
N ASN A 601 -11.35 -0.92 -22.92
CA ASN A 601 -12.40 -0.82 -21.91
C ASN A 601 -13.79 -1.02 -22.54
N GLU A 602 -14.42 -2.12 -22.16
CA GLU A 602 -15.82 -2.45 -22.46
C GLU A 602 -16.70 -2.36 -21.21
N ALA A 603 -16.12 -2.02 -20.04
CA ALA A 603 -16.85 -1.84 -18.81
C ALA A 603 -17.50 -0.45 -18.72
N GLN A 604 -18.70 -0.37 -18.15
CA GLN A 604 -19.27 0.91 -17.72
C GLN A 604 -18.46 1.47 -16.55
N ILE A 605 -18.07 2.74 -16.65
CA ILE A 605 -17.28 3.45 -15.64
C ILE A 605 -18.15 4.51 -14.98
N THR A 606 -18.21 4.50 -13.64
CA THR A 606 -18.93 5.48 -12.84
C THR A 606 -18.06 5.99 -11.71
N ALA A 607 -17.66 7.26 -11.75
CA ALA A 607 -16.98 7.96 -10.67
C ALA A 607 -17.98 8.87 -9.94
N GLN A 608 -18.22 8.66 -8.65
CA GLN A 608 -19.22 9.43 -7.90
C GLN A 608 -18.85 10.91 -7.72
N ASP A 609 -17.56 11.24 -7.68
CA ASP A 609 -17.06 12.61 -7.56
C ASP A 609 -16.34 13.06 -8.83
N ARG A 610 -15.12 12.56 -9.07
CA ARG A 610 -14.27 13.06 -10.15
C ARG A 610 -13.37 12.00 -10.78
N ASN A 611 -12.85 12.34 -11.94
CA ASN A 611 -11.82 11.61 -12.68
C ASN A 611 -12.28 10.21 -13.11
N GLY A 612 -13.37 10.16 -13.87
CA GLY A 612 -13.80 8.97 -14.60
C GLY A 612 -13.13 8.89 -15.97
N GLY A 613 -12.42 7.80 -16.26
CA GLY A 613 -11.79 7.56 -17.57
C GLY A 613 -12.02 6.15 -18.08
N GLY A 614 -12.13 5.93 -19.39
CA GLY A 614 -12.20 4.56 -19.92
C GLY A 614 -10.90 3.78 -19.71
N ILE A 615 -9.75 4.41 -20.00
CA ILE A 615 -8.44 3.78 -19.87
C ILE A 615 -7.74 4.21 -18.57
N ILE A 616 -7.65 5.51 -18.29
CA ILE A 616 -7.01 6.03 -17.08
C ILE A 616 -7.84 7.12 -16.39
N GLY A 617 -8.03 7.02 -15.07
CA GLY A 617 -8.82 8.01 -14.32
C GLY A 617 -8.09 9.34 -14.15
N VAL A 618 -6.85 9.31 -13.64
CA VAL A 618 -6.07 10.53 -13.33
C VAL A 618 -4.55 10.36 -13.47
N ASN A 619 -3.88 11.43 -13.91
CA ASN A 619 -2.46 11.67 -13.68
C ASN A 619 -2.28 12.50 -12.40
N MET A 620 -2.08 11.84 -11.27
CA MET A 620 -2.01 12.51 -9.98
C MET A 620 -0.66 13.22 -9.88
N LEU A 621 -0.66 14.52 -9.55
CA LEU A 621 0.55 15.36 -9.42
C LEU A 621 1.44 15.38 -10.67
N ASN A 622 0.90 15.05 -11.85
CA ASN A 622 1.68 14.85 -13.08
C ASN A 622 2.79 13.79 -12.94
N ALA A 623 2.53 12.74 -12.15
CA ALA A 623 3.49 11.73 -11.79
C ALA A 623 4.11 10.97 -12.97
N ALA A 624 3.41 10.81 -14.11
CA ALA A 624 3.95 10.04 -15.23
C ALA A 624 3.74 10.71 -16.59
N HIS A 625 4.62 10.39 -17.54
CA HIS A 625 4.32 10.58 -18.96
C HIS A 625 3.48 9.41 -19.46
N PHE A 626 2.27 9.69 -19.95
CA PHE A 626 1.42 8.64 -20.50
C PHE A 626 1.75 8.41 -21.97
N PHE A 627 2.02 7.16 -22.32
CA PHE A 627 2.03 6.68 -23.69
C PHE A 627 0.93 5.65 -23.86
N ILE A 628 -0.20 6.10 -24.41
CA ILE A 628 -1.39 5.27 -24.64
C ILE A 628 -1.46 5.01 -26.13
N LYS A 629 -1.28 3.75 -26.54
CA LYS A 629 -1.26 3.39 -27.96
C LYS A 629 -2.15 2.20 -28.24
N ASP A 630 -2.86 2.25 -29.36
CA ASP A 630 -3.70 1.17 -29.86
C ASP A 630 -4.76 0.72 -28.82
N CYS A 631 -5.34 1.68 -28.08
CA CYS A 631 -6.32 1.45 -27.03
C CYS A 631 -7.71 1.96 -27.40
N TYR A 632 -8.76 1.42 -26.78
CA TYR A 632 -10.13 1.83 -27.07
C TYR A 632 -11.05 1.88 -25.86
N ASN A 633 -12.08 2.72 -25.95
CA ASN A 633 -13.20 2.76 -25.01
C ASN A 633 -14.54 2.56 -25.74
N VAL A 634 -15.31 1.55 -25.35
CA VAL A 634 -16.71 1.40 -25.78
C VAL A 634 -17.69 1.50 -24.61
N GLY A 635 -17.20 1.33 -23.37
CA GLY A 635 -18.00 1.50 -22.17
C GLY A 635 -18.42 2.95 -21.93
N ASN A 636 -19.62 3.16 -21.40
CA ASN A 636 -20.06 4.49 -20.98
C ASN A 636 -19.24 4.97 -19.79
N VAL A 637 -18.89 6.26 -19.77
CA VAL A 637 -18.14 6.90 -18.69
C VAL A 637 -19.00 8.01 -18.09
N SER A 638 -19.19 7.98 -16.78
CA SER A 638 -19.87 9.05 -16.05
C SER A 638 -19.06 9.49 -14.84
N SER A 639 -19.05 10.80 -14.59
CA SER A 639 -18.54 11.37 -13.33
C SER A 639 -19.34 12.61 -12.93
N ALA A 640 -19.22 13.10 -11.68
CA ALA A 640 -19.85 14.37 -11.30
C ALA A 640 -19.03 15.62 -11.68
N ARG A 641 -17.74 15.45 -12.06
CA ARG A 641 -16.82 16.55 -12.38
C ARG A 641 -15.86 16.20 -13.53
N GLU A 642 -14.63 15.78 -13.25
CA GLU A 642 -13.64 15.42 -14.27
C GLU A 642 -13.98 14.10 -14.98
N SER A 643 -14.31 14.10 -16.28
CA SER A 643 -14.38 12.86 -17.06
C SER A 643 -13.80 13.00 -18.46
N GLY A 644 -13.38 11.87 -19.02
CA GLY A 644 -12.97 11.77 -20.42
C GLY A 644 -13.03 10.32 -20.90
N ALA A 645 -13.30 10.13 -22.19
CA ALA A 645 -13.47 8.79 -22.74
C ALA A 645 -12.22 7.90 -22.57
N ILE A 646 -11.03 8.44 -22.83
CA ILE A 646 -9.76 7.73 -22.63
C ILE A 646 -9.17 8.08 -21.27
N THR A 647 -9.12 9.37 -20.94
CA THR A 647 -8.48 9.85 -19.70
C THR A 647 -9.37 10.84 -18.95
N GLY A 648 -9.62 10.61 -17.66
CA GLY A 648 -10.38 11.54 -16.81
C GLY A 648 -9.61 12.82 -16.48
N TRP A 649 -8.28 12.78 -16.39
CA TRP A 649 -7.38 13.94 -16.32
C TRP A 649 -5.94 13.54 -16.66
N THR A 650 -5.35 14.15 -17.68
CA THR A 650 -3.98 13.83 -18.12
C THR A 650 -2.88 14.55 -17.35
N GLY A 651 -3.22 15.59 -16.58
CA GLY A 651 -2.23 16.50 -16.00
C GLY A 651 -1.72 17.56 -16.99
N GLY A 652 -0.65 18.25 -16.62
CA GLY A 652 0.02 19.30 -17.40
C GLY A 652 1.23 18.81 -18.22
N ASN A 653 1.49 17.50 -18.27
CA ASN A 653 2.70 16.90 -18.84
C ASN A 653 2.53 16.29 -20.24
N VAL A 654 3.66 15.81 -20.80
CA VAL A 654 3.88 15.19 -22.12
C VAL A 654 3.12 13.85 -22.24
N THR A 655 1.80 13.91 -22.43
CA THR A 655 0.97 12.75 -22.76
C THR A 655 0.93 12.56 -24.27
N THR A 656 1.14 11.33 -24.76
CA THR A 656 0.91 10.97 -26.16
C THR A 656 -0.15 9.86 -26.22
N ILE A 657 -1.17 10.11 -27.03
CA ILE A 657 -2.27 9.17 -27.25
C ILE A 657 -2.36 8.92 -28.75
N GLN A 658 -2.13 7.68 -29.16
CA GLN A 658 -1.98 7.31 -30.56
C GLN A 658 -2.87 6.14 -30.94
N ASN A 659 -3.51 6.21 -32.11
CA ASN A 659 -4.34 5.13 -32.66
C ASN A 659 -5.42 4.66 -31.68
N THR A 660 -6.13 5.61 -31.06
CA THR A 660 -7.16 5.28 -30.06
C THR A 660 -8.52 5.74 -30.50
N TYR A 661 -9.57 5.07 -30.08
CA TYR A 661 -10.92 5.55 -30.33
C TYR A 661 -11.86 5.36 -29.15
N ASN A 662 -12.95 6.14 -29.18
CA ASN A 662 -14.05 6.06 -28.26
C ASN A 662 -15.36 5.97 -29.05
N ILE A 663 -16.24 5.05 -28.62
CA ILE A 663 -17.64 5.01 -29.03
C ILE A 663 -18.63 4.99 -27.85
N GLY A 664 -18.11 4.95 -26.61
CA GLY A 664 -18.92 5.05 -25.40
C GLY A 664 -19.37 6.49 -25.14
N THR A 665 -20.49 6.65 -24.46
CA THR A 665 -20.97 7.98 -24.07
C THR A 665 -20.20 8.49 -22.85
N VAL A 666 -19.85 9.78 -22.84
CA VAL A 666 -19.27 10.48 -21.68
C VAL A 666 -20.33 11.44 -21.15
N THR A 667 -20.66 11.35 -19.87
CA THR A 667 -21.77 12.13 -19.27
C THR A 667 -21.43 12.74 -17.91
N ASN A 668 -22.09 13.86 -17.60
CA ASN A 668 -22.13 14.55 -16.30
C ASN A 668 -20.84 15.23 -15.82
N GLY A 669 -19.82 15.42 -16.69
CA GLY A 669 -18.58 16.08 -16.33
C GLY A 669 -18.50 17.59 -16.65
N GLU A 670 -17.68 18.32 -15.90
CA GLU A 670 -17.21 19.67 -16.26
C GLU A 670 -16.13 19.55 -17.36
N GLY A 671 -16.54 19.47 -18.63
CA GLY A 671 -15.65 19.39 -19.79
C GLY A 671 -15.68 18.02 -20.46
N ASP A 672 -16.63 17.85 -21.38
CA ASP A 672 -16.82 16.62 -22.14
C ASP A 672 -15.94 16.58 -23.39
N GLY A 673 -15.38 15.42 -23.71
CA GLY A 673 -14.56 15.24 -24.90
C GLY A 673 -14.03 13.83 -25.05
N PHE A 674 -12.75 13.72 -25.36
CA PHE A 674 -12.02 12.46 -25.54
C PHE A 674 -11.02 12.24 -24.40
N ILE A 675 -10.41 13.35 -23.97
CA ILE A 675 -9.55 13.48 -22.80
C ILE A 675 -9.87 14.79 -22.09
N ARG A 676 -9.55 14.88 -20.80
CA ARG A 676 -9.49 16.15 -20.07
C ARG A 676 -8.04 16.48 -19.72
N GLY A 677 -7.65 17.73 -19.97
CA GLY A 677 -6.26 18.20 -19.85
C GLY A 677 -5.59 18.39 -21.22
N GLY A 678 -4.27 18.32 -21.26
CA GLY A 678 -3.48 18.43 -22.49
C GLY A 678 -2.84 17.10 -22.90
N GLY A 679 -2.56 16.93 -24.20
CA GLY A 679 -1.84 15.78 -24.73
C GLY A 679 -1.66 15.87 -26.24
N ASN A 680 -0.67 15.15 -26.77
CA ASN A 680 -0.45 14.98 -28.20
C ASN A 680 -1.34 13.85 -28.71
N LEU A 681 -2.44 14.21 -29.36
CA LEU A 681 -3.41 13.28 -29.93
C LEU A 681 -3.04 12.99 -31.38
N ILE A 682 -2.71 11.73 -31.68
CA ILE A 682 -2.32 11.27 -33.02
C ILE A 682 -3.31 10.19 -33.47
N ASN A 683 -4.01 10.43 -34.58
CA ASN A 683 -4.90 9.42 -35.16
C ASN A 683 -5.95 8.89 -34.16
N THR A 684 -6.65 9.83 -33.49
CA THR A 684 -7.63 9.52 -32.45
C THR A 684 -9.05 9.87 -32.88
N TYR A 685 -10.04 9.06 -32.49
CA TYR A 685 -11.43 9.21 -32.96
C TYR A 685 -12.44 9.17 -31.80
N ASN A 686 -13.31 10.18 -31.71
CA ASN A 686 -14.44 10.21 -30.78
C ASN A 686 -15.74 10.16 -31.59
N LEU A 687 -16.40 9.01 -31.62
CA LEU A 687 -17.50 8.69 -32.53
C LEU A 687 -18.70 8.16 -31.75
N SER A 688 -19.85 8.05 -32.40
CA SER A 688 -20.96 7.25 -31.86
C SER A 688 -20.83 5.80 -32.30
N ALA A 689 -21.38 4.87 -31.51
CA ALA A 689 -21.36 3.45 -31.88
C ALA A 689 -22.08 3.15 -33.21
N SER A 690 -23.02 4.01 -33.63
CA SER A 690 -23.74 3.88 -34.89
C SER A 690 -23.09 4.62 -36.06
N ASP A 691 -21.92 5.24 -35.86
CA ASP A 691 -21.23 5.97 -36.92
C ASP A 691 -20.86 5.03 -38.07
N GLU A 692 -21.04 5.49 -39.31
CA GLU A 692 -20.72 4.71 -40.50
C GLU A 692 -19.23 4.33 -40.52
N MET A 693 -18.33 5.18 -40.00
CA MET A 693 -16.92 4.86 -39.90
C MET A 693 -16.66 3.62 -39.03
N VAL A 694 -17.41 3.47 -37.94
CA VAL A 694 -17.28 2.36 -36.99
C VAL A 694 -17.77 1.05 -37.61
N THR A 695 -18.91 1.10 -38.31
CA THR A 695 -19.60 -0.10 -38.82
C THR A 695 -19.11 -0.57 -40.19
N SER A 696 -18.55 0.32 -41.01
CA SER A 696 -18.12 0.00 -42.39
C SER A 696 -16.71 -0.59 -42.52
N GLY A 697 -15.93 -0.67 -41.44
CA GLY A 697 -14.51 -1.04 -41.50
C GLY A 697 -13.56 0.14 -41.74
N LYS A 698 -14.07 1.31 -42.10
CA LYS A 698 -13.28 2.51 -42.40
C LYS A 698 -12.49 3.04 -41.19
N LEU A 699 -13.03 2.92 -39.98
CA LEU A 699 -12.29 3.26 -38.77
C LEU A 699 -11.12 2.30 -38.55
N CYS A 700 -11.33 1.00 -38.75
CA CYS A 700 -10.30 -0.02 -38.60
C CYS A 700 -9.10 0.23 -39.54
N THR A 701 -9.33 0.65 -40.80
CA THR A 701 -8.22 0.96 -41.73
C THR A 701 -7.41 2.19 -41.34
N LYS A 702 -8.02 3.11 -40.60
CA LYS A 702 -7.34 4.27 -40.03
C LYS A 702 -6.56 3.90 -38.78
N LEU A 703 -7.08 2.98 -37.98
CA LEU A 703 -6.52 2.54 -36.71
C LEU A 703 -5.46 1.43 -36.89
N GLY A 704 -4.28 1.78 -37.41
CA GLY A 704 -3.07 0.93 -37.35
C GLY A 704 -3.26 -0.56 -37.71
N TYR A 705 -2.38 -1.42 -37.18
CA TYR A 705 -2.42 -2.90 -37.38
C TYR A 705 -2.85 -3.65 -36.14
N ALA A 706 -3.06 -2.99 -35.01
CA ALA A 706 -3.54 -3.65 -33.82
C ALA A 706 -5.03 -4.02 -33.96
N PHE A 707 -5.82 -3.17 -34.62
CA PHE A 707 -7.25 -3.35 -34.74
C PHE A 707 -7.66 -4.26 -35.90
N ARG A 708 -8.72 -5.02 -35.67
CA ARG A 708 -9.33 -5.98 -36.58
C ARG A 708 -10.84 -5.76 -36.59
N GLN A 709 -11.48 -6.18 -37.67
CA GLN A 709 -12.93 -6.16 -37.77
C GLN A 709 -13.42 -7.14 -38.83
N ASN A 710 -14.41 -7.94 -38.47
CA ASN A 710 -15.26 -8.64 -39.41
C ASN A 710 -16.39 -7.69 -39.84
N ILE A 711 -16.17 -6.93 -40.92
CA ILE A 711 -17.20 -6.08 -41.54
C ILE A 711 -18.52 -6.85 -41.69
N GLY A 712 -19.60 -6.28 -41.18
CA GLY A 712 -20.94 -6.84 -41.22
C GLY A 712 -21.31 -7.77 -40.06
N GLU A 713 -20.33 -8.23 -39.28
CA GLU A 713 -20.53 -9.05 -38.07
C GLU A 713 -20.21 -8.28 -36.79
N ASP A 714 -19.03 -7.63 -36.76
CA ASP A 714 -18.57 -6.88 -35.60
C ASP A 714 -19.23 -5.50 -35.51
N ALA A 715 -19.69 -5.15 -34.31
CA ALA A 715 -20.25 -3.84 -34.05
C ALA A 715 -19.21 -2.70 -34.12
N TYR A 716 -17.93 -3.00 -33.89
CA TYR A 716 -16.82 -2.05 -33.84
C TYR A 716 -15.47 -2.75 -34.03
N PRO A 717 -14.38 -2.03 -34.34
CA PRO A 717 -13.03 -2.61 -34.41
C PRO A 717 -12.58 -3.21 -33.07
N VAL A 718 -11.94 -4.37 -33.06
CA VAL A 718 -11.48 -5.05 -31.84
C VAL A 718 -9.98 -5.35 -31.89
N LEU A 719 -9.38 -5.69 -30.75
CA LEU A 719 -7.97 -6.11 -30.67
C LEU A 719 -7.78 -7.63 -30.81
N ASP A 720 -8.87 -8.39 -30.94
CA ASP A 720 -8.80 -9.83 -31.13
C ASP A 720 -8.28 -10.17 -32.52
N LYS A 721 -7.10 -10.79 -32.55
CA LYS A 721 -6.37 -11.19 -33.76
C LYS A 721 -7.09 -12.25 -34.59
N MET A 722 -8.13 -12.89 -34.06
CA MET A 722 -8.96 -13.83 -34.83
C MET A 722 -9.89 -13.15 -35.84
N HIS A 723 -10.12 -11.84 -35.70
CA HIS A 723 -10.94 -11.07 -36.63
C HIS A 723 -10.11 -10.63 -37.85
N GLY A 724 -10.81 -10.31 -38.93
CA GLY A 724 -10.21 -9.93 -40.21
C GLY A 724 -9.40 -8.64 -40.14
N MET A 725 -8.28 -8.60 -40.84
CA MET A 725 -7.58 -7.35 -41.10
C MET A 725 -8.33 -6.61 -42.20
N VAL A 726 -8.79 -5.40 -41.90
CA VAL A 726 -9.51 -4.59 -42.87
C VAL A 726 -8.54 -3.88 -43.79
N LYS A 727 -8.79 -3.96 -45.10
CA LYS A 727 -8.08 -3.17 -46.12
C LYS A 727 -9.03 -2.47 -47.05
N GLU A 728 -8.71 -1.21 -47.34
CA GLU A 728 -9.41 -0.39 -48.31
C GLU A 728 -8.73 -0.54 -49.68
N ILE A 729 -9.50 -0.96 -50.69
CA ILE A 729 -9.15 -0.78 -52.09
C ILE A 729 -9.81 0.51 -52.55
N THR A 730 -9.00 1.45 -53.03
CA THR A 730 -9.49 2.79 -53.43
C THR A 730 -10.14 2.75 -54.82
N GLU A 731 -10.76 3.87 -55.23
CA GLU A 731 -11.35 4.01 -56.58
C GLU A 731 -10.38 3.78 -57.75
N VAL A 732 -9.06 3.79 -57.48
CA VAL A 732 -8.05 3.45 -58.49
C VAL A 732 -7.98 1.94 -58.78
N GLY A 733 -8.66 1.11 -57.99
CA GLY A 733 -8.74 -0.35 -58.14
C GLY A 733 -7.53 -1.11 -57.59
N TYR A 734 -6.62 -0.42 -56.89
CA TYR A 734 -5.41 -1.01 -56.31
C TYR A 734 -5.17 -0.55 -54.87
N ALA A 735 -4.52 -1.42 -54.08
CA ALA A 735 -3.99 -1.13 -52.76
C ALA A 735 -2.68 -1.89 -52.51
N THR A 736 -1.94 -1.53 -51.46
CA THR A 736 -0.82 -2.34 -50.97
C THR A 736 -1.08 -2.82 -49.56
N MET A 737 -0.51 -3.97 -49.23
CA MET A 737 -0.61 -4.59 -47.92
C MET A 737 0.67 -5.35 -47.63
N TYR A 738 1.17 -5.24 -46.41
CA TYR A 738 2.10 -6.17 -45.82
C TYR A 738 1.33 -6.97 -44.77
N ALA A 739 1.14 -8.26 -45.03
CA ALA A 739 0.29 -9.11 -44.22
C ALA A 739 1.06 -9.59 -42.98
N PRO A 740 0.69 -9.20 -41.74
CA PRO A 740 1.42 -9.63 -40.54
C PRO A 740 1.16 -11.10 -40.16
N TYR A 741 0.23 -11.77 -40.84
CA TYR A 741 -0.10 -13.17 -40.68
C TYR A 741 -0.67 -13.70 -42.00
N ALA A 742 -0.74 -15.02 -42.16
CA ALA A 742 -1.30 -15.62 -43.35
C ALA A 742 -2.80 -15.34 -43.43
N GLY A 743 -3.28 -14.70 -44.50
CA GLY A 743 -4.67 -14.24 -44.64
C GLY A 743 -5.36 -14.79 -45.88
N LYS A 744 -6.60 -15.28 -45.74
CA LYS A 744 -7.44 -15.67 -46.88
C LYS A 744 -7.73 -14.45 -47.75
N ILE A 745 -7.60 -14.60 -49.07
CA ILE A 745 -7.92 -13.53 -50.02
C ILE A 745 -9.46 -13.41 -50.11
N PRO A 746 -10.03 -12.21 -49.86
CA PRO A 746 -11.47 -11.98 -49.93
C PRO A 746 -12.02 -12.17 -51.35
N GLU A 747 -13.30 -12.54 -51.45
CA GLU A 747 -13.99 -12.60 -52.75
C GLU A 747 -13.96 -11.23 -53.45
N GLY A 748 -13.69 -11.24 -54.76
CA GLY A 748 -13.56 -10.02 -55.57
C GLY A 748 -12.20 -9.31 -55.47
N VAL A 749 -11.27 -9.82 -54.66
CA VAL A 749 -9.90 -9.29 -54.55
C VAL A 749 -8.90 -10.28 -55.13
N SER A 750 -7.89 -9.77 -55.83
CA SER A 750 -6.70 -10.53 -56.25
C SER A 750 -5.47 -9.95 -55.56
N ALA A 751 -4.57 -10.81 -55.09
CA ALA A 751 -3.31 -10.42 -54.48
C ALA A 751 -2.12 -10.86 -55.36
N PHE A 752 -1.05 -10.07 -55.35
CA PHE A 752 0.12 -10.28 -56.21
C PHE A 752 1.41 -9.97 -55.45
N THR A 753 2.45 -10.79 -55.67
CA THR A 753 3.84 -10.40 -55.42
C THR A 753 4.40 -9.64 -56.62
N GLY A 754 5.55 -8.99 -56.47
CA GLY A 754 6.10 -8.08 -57.47
C GLY A 754 7.56 -8.40 -57.83
N GLU A 755 7.83 -8.51 -59.12
CA GLU A 755 9.19 -8.60 -59.68
C GLU A 755 9.50 -7.30 -60.46
N ASN A 756 10.37 -6.46 -59.91
CA ASN A 756 10.89 -5.22 -60.46
C ASN A 756 11.76 -5.48 -61.70
N LYS A 757 11.34 -4.92 -62.83
CA LYS A 757 12.04 -4.94 -64.12
C LYS A 757 12.64 -3.59 -64.49
N GLY A 758 12.89 -2.73 -63.50
CA GLY A 758 13.43 -1.39 -63.65
C GLY A 758 12.33 -0.32 -63.73
N THR A 759 11.63 -0.25 -64.85
CA THR A 759 10.52 0.73 -65.06
C THR A 759 9.13 0.12 -64.93
N TRP A 760 9.05 -1.21 -64.77
CA TRP A 760 7.79 -1.95 -64.64
C TRP A 760 7.90 -2.97 -63.50
N LEU A 761 6.81 -3.20 -62.78
CA LEU A 761 6.66 -4.26 -61.79
C LEU A 761 5.80 -5.36 -62.41
N LYS A 762 6.38 -6.53 -62.63
CA LYS A 762 5.65 -7.72 -63.07
C LYS A 762 4.91 -8.30 -61.87
N LEU A 763 3.58 -8.37 -61.99
CA LEU A 763 2.71 -8.90 -60.95
C LEU A 763 2.58 -10.42 -61.07
N ASN A 764 2.91 -11.15 -60.01
CA ASN A 764 2.75 -12.60 -59.93
C ASN A 764 1.58 -12.93 -59.00
N ARG A 765 0.52 -13.55 -59.55
CA ARG A 765 -0.73 -13.80 -58.82
C ARG A 765 -0.56 -14.79 -57.67
N ILE A 766 -1.20 -14.48 -56.55
CA ILE A 766 -1.41 -15.37 -55.41
C ILE A 766 -2.86 -15.89 -55.48
N GLU A 767 -3.03 -17.21 -55.34
CA GLU A 767 -4.31 -17.87 -55.66
C GLU A 767 -5.31 -17.88 -54.49
N GLU A 768 -4.89 -18.17 -53.26
CA GLU A 768 -5.84 -18.39 -52.14
C GLU A 768 -5.49 -17.66 -50.84
N VAL A 769 -4.23 -17.74 -50.40
CA VAL A 769 -3.78 -17.22 -49.11
C VAL A 769 -2.57 -16.33 -49.34
N VAL A 770 -2.64 -15.09 -48.84
CA VAL A 770 -1.46 -14.24 -48.70
C VAL A 770 -0.64 -14.78 -47.53
N PRO A 771 0.63 -15.18 -47.72
CA PRO A 771 1.47 -15.66 -46.63
C PRO A 771 1.71 -14.59 -45.56
N ALA A 772 2.09 -15.03 -44.36
CA ALA A 772 2.55 -14.12 -43.31
C ALA A 772 3.82 -13.38 -43.76
N ASN A 773 3.96 -12.14 -43.31
CA ASN A 773 5.02 -11.20 -43.66
C ASN A 773 5.21 -10.97 -45.17
N GLU A 774 4.16 -11.17 -45.97
CA GLU A 774 4.25 -10.98 -47.40
C GLU A 774 3.77 -9.57 -47.80
N PRO A 775 4.63 -8.75 -48.43
CA PRO A 775 4.22 -7.51 -49.06
C PRO A 775 3.59 -7.79 -50.43
N VAL A 776 2.34 -7.38 -50.60
CA VAL A 776 1.53 -7.64 -51.79
C VAL A 776 0.88 -6.38 -52.34
N VAL A 777 0.62 -6.42 -53.65
CA VAL A 777 -0.31 -5.53 -54.34
C VAL A 777 -1.67 -6.21 -54.39
N LEU A 778 -2.72 -5.48 -54.04
CA LEU A 778 -4.11 -5.91 -54.12
C LEU A 778 -4.78 -5.21 -55.31
N LYS A 779 -5.62 -5.94 -56.04
CA LYS A 779 -6.47 -5.43 -57.13
C LYS A 779 -7.91 -5.88 -56.89
N GLY A 780 -8.86 -4.98 -57.04
CA GLY A 780 -10.28 -5.26 -56.84
C GLY A 780 -11.15 -4.02 -57.05
N ASP A 781 -12.46 -4.17 -56.85
CA ASP A 781 -13.37 -3.04 -56.83
C ASP A 781 -13.12 -2.15 -55.60
N ALA A 782 -13.57 -0.90 -55.66
CA ALA A 782 -13.44 0.02 -54.54
C ALA A 782 -14.29 -0.44 -53.35
N GLY A 783 -13.69 -0.56 -52.17
CA GLY A 783 -14.38 -1.04 -50.98
C GLY A 783 -13.46 -1.46 -49.84
N PHE A 784 -14.07 -1.92 -48.74
CA PHE A 784 -13.38 -2.44 -47.56
C PHE A 784 -13.51 -3.96 -47.51
N TYR A 785 -12.40 -4.65 -47.28
CA TYR A 785 -12.31 -6.10 -47.36
C TYR A 785 -11.63 -6.71 -46.13
N ASN A 786 -12.15 -7.84 -45.63
CA ASN A 786 -11.64 -8.55 -44.46
C ASN A 786 -10.68 -9.68 -44.84
N PHE A 787 -9.39 -9.50 -44.56
CA PHE A 787 -8.40 -10.57 -44.68
C PHE A 787 -8.42 -11.43 -43.42
N MET A 788 -9.25 -12.47 -43.45
CA MET A 788 -9.41 -13.42 -42.34
C MET A 788 -8.15 -14.25 -42.14
N PRO A 789 -7.75 -14.55 -40.90
CA PRO A 789 -6.65 -15.48 -40.64
C PRO A 789 -6.84 -16.82 -41.37
N ALA A 790 -5.78 -17.31 -42.00
CA ALA A 790 -5.79 -18.58 -42.71
C ALA A 790 -5.77 -19.76 -41.73
N GLU A 791 -6.52 -20.80 -42.07
CA GLU A 791 -6.57 -22.05 -41.31
C GLU A 791 -5.68 -23.07 -42.02
N LYS A 792 -4.74 -23.69 -41.29
CA LYS A 792 -3.92 -24.79 -41.80
C LYS A 792 -4.51 -26.09 -41.24
N THR A 793 -4.94 -26.99 -42.12
CA THR A 793 -5.30 -28.36 -41.72
C THR A 793 -4.03 -29.19 -41.71
N LEU A 794 -3.59 -29.61 -40.53
CA LEU A 794 -2.41 -30.46 -40.38
C LEU A 794 -2.85 -31.92 -40.50
N LYS A 795 -2.28 -32.65 -41.48
CA LYS A 795 -2.46 -34.10 -41.60
C LYS A 795 -1.29 -34.81 -40.96
N ILE A 796 -1.53 -35.98 -40.37
CA ILE A 796 -0.48 -36.85 -39.79
C ILE A 796 0.60 -37.21 -40.85
N SER A 797 0.24 -37.23 -42.13
CA SER A 797 1.16 -37.47 -43.25
C SER A 797 2.16 -36.34 -43.52
N ASP A 798 1.92 -35.15 -42.98
CA ASP A 798 2.74 -33.97 -43.26
C ASP A 798 4.03 -33.95 -42.42
N PHE A 799 4.20 -34.94 -41.52
CA PHE A 799 5.34 -35.07 -40.62
C PHE A 799 6.31 -36.15 -41.11
N SER A 800 7.58 -35.78 -41.38
CA SER A 800 8.60 -36.75 -41.77
C SER A 800 9.14 -37.56 -40.58
N SER A 801 9.18 -38.88 -40.74
CA SER A 801 9.81 -39.80 -39.80
C SER A 801 11.33 -39.66 -39.90
N SER A 802 11.98 -39.22 -38.83
CA SER A 802 13.42 -39.41 -38.65
C SER A 802 13.68 -40.08 -37.29
N SER A 803 14.47 -41.15 -37.38
CA SER A 803 14.76 -42.12 -36.33
C SER A 803 15.78 -41.59 -35.33
N TYR A 804 15.51 -41.87 -34.06
CA TYR A 804 16.43 -42.06 -32.93
C TYR A 804 17.72 -41.23 -32.89
N GLY A 805 17.75 -40.30 -31.92
CA GLY A 805 18.93 -40.04 -31.11
C GLY A 805 20.06 -39.25 -31.77
N GLU A 806 19.96 -37.92 -31.70
CA GLU A 806 21.01 -36.98 -31.28
C GLU A 806 20.47 -35.56 -31.49
N GLY A 807 20.61 -34.71 -30.47
CA GLY A 807 20.07 -33.35 -30.49
C GLY A 807 20.78 -32.49 -31.54
N VAL A 808 20.03 -32.06 -32.55
CA VAL A 808 20.44 -31.04 -33.51
C VAL A 808 19.68 -29.76 -33.18
N TYR A 809 20.38 -28.80 -32.58
CA TYR A 809 19.98 -27.40 -32.53
C TYR A 809 20.43 -26.73 -33.83
N GLY A 810 19.52 -26.43 -34.76
CA GLY A 810 19.89 -25.69 -35.98
C GLY A 810 18.85 -25.63 -37.10
N MET A 811 18.23 -24.45 -37.21
CA MET A 811 17.60 -23.79 -38.36
C MET A 811 16.13 -24.02 -38.75
N ILE A 812 15.32 -23.03 -38.35
CA ILE A 812 14.30 -22.21 -39.04
C ILE A 812 13.05 -22.90 -39.66
N ALA A 813 11.91 -22.46 -39.11
CA ALA A 813 10.51 -22.68 -39.47
C ALA A 813 9.85 -23.99 -39.01
N GLU A 814 8.78 -23.81 -38.22
CA GLU A 814 7.74 -24.79 -37.82
C GLU A 814 8.09 -25.74 -36.65
N ASP A 815 7.90 -25.25 -35.41
CA ASP A 815 7.76 -26.08 -34.20
C ASP A 815 6.41 -26.80 -34.17
N VAL A 816 6.31 -28.01 -34.74
CA VAL A 816 5.35 -29.03 -34.25
C VAL A 816 5.93 -30.45 -34.44
N LYS A 817 6.25 -31.17 -33.35
CA LYS A 817 6.43 -32.63 -33.41
C LYS A 817 6.16 -33.33 -32.07
N ILE A 818 5.09 -34.14 -31.97
CA ILE A 818 5.06 -35.35 -31.12
C ILE A 818 4.13 -36.43 -31.75
N THR A 819 4.67 -37.62 -32.01
CA THR A 819 3.90 -38.90 -32.03
C THR A 819 4.77 -40.00 -31.42
N PHE A 820 4.14 -40.83 -30.58
CA PHE A 820 4.70 -42.04 -29.97
C PHE A 820 4.25 -43.29 -30.75
N TYR A 821 5.14 -44.27 -30.89
CA TYR A 821 4.82 -45.60 -31.38
C TYR A 821 4.69 -46.56 -30.19
N ALA A 822 3.56 -47.25 -30.07
CA ALA A 822 3.47 -48.48 -29.30
C ALA A 822 2.98 -49.60 -30.22
N LYS A 823 3.90 -50.49 -30.61
CA LYS A 823 3.55 -51.86 -31.01
C LYS A 823 3.54 -52.66 -29.72
N GLU A 824 2.44 -53.39 -29.48
CA GLU A 824 2.15 -54.16 -28.27
C GLU A 824 3.41 -54.67 -27.55
N THR A 825 3.77 -54.04 -26.43
CA THR A 825 4.25 -54.68 -25.18
C THR A 825 4.62 -53.59 -24.16
N TRP A 826 4.29 -53.87 -22.89
CA TRP A 826 4.47 -53.07 -21.68
C TRP A 826 5.76 -52.22 -21.62
N MET A 827 5.65 -50.93 -21.26
CA MET A 827 6.63 -50.20 -20.42
C MET A 827 5.96 -48.98 -19.73
N GLY A 828 6.30 -48.77 -18.45
CA GLY A 828 5.94 -47.58 -17.69
C GLY A 828 6.91 -46.41 -17.89
N TYR A 829 6.40 -45.22 -17.57
CA TYR A 829 7.02 -43.89 -17.55
C TYR A 829 7.42 -43.26 -18.89
N GLY A 830 6.53 -42.37 -19.37
CA GLY A 830 6.78 -41.43 -20.47
C GLY A 830 5.53 -41.13 -21.31
N ASN A 831 4.72 -40.16 -20.88
CA ASN A 831 3.70 -39.38 -21.63
C ASN A 831 2.51 -40.06 -22.35
N ILE A 832 2.35 -41.38 -22.34
CA ILE A 832 1.08 -42.04 -22.68
C ILE A 832 0.84 -43.18 -21.70
N MET A 833 -0.33 -43.20 -21.05
CA MET A 833 -0.80 -44.35 -20.28
C MET A 833 -1.91 -45.04 -21.08
N VAL A 834 -1.76 -46.34 -21.34
CA VAL A 834 -2.81 -47.17 -21.93
C VAL A 834 -3.31 -48.10 -20.82
N LEU A 835 -4.53 -47.87 -20.35
CA LEU A 835 -5.27 -48.84 -19.56
C LEU A 835 -6.25 -49.54 -20.51
N SER A 836 -6.67 -50.74 -20.14
CA SER A 836 -7.31 -51.73 -21.02
C SER A 836 -8.52 -51.27 -21.85
N ASN A 837 -9.05 -50.05 -21.66
CA ASN A 837 -10.09 -49.41 -22.50
C ASN A 837 -9.92 -47.87 -22.62
N SER A 838 -8.72 -47.31 -22.41
CA SER A 838 -8.51 -45.85 -22.36
C SER A 838 -7.11 -45.46 -22.86
N ILE A 839 -7.03 -44.41 -23.69
CA ILE A 839 -5.77 -43.78 -24.10
C ILE A 839 -5.73 -42.37 -23.51
N PHE A 840 -4.72 -42.08 -22.70
CA PHE A 840 -4.51 -40.75 -22.12
C PHE A 840 -3.54 -39.93 -22.97
N PHE A 841 -3.97 -38.76 -23.45
CA PHE A 841 -3.09 -37.75 -24.03
C PHE A 841 -2.72 -36.74 -22.94
N ASN A 842 -1.46 -36.76 -22.50
CA ASN A 842 -0.91 -35.68 -21.71
C ASN A 842 -0.14 -34.76 -22.66
N PHE A 843 -0.73 -33.62 -23.05
CA PHE A 843 0.00 -32.60 -23.78
C PHE A 843 1.05 -32.00 -22.82
N PRO A 844 2.37 -32.22 -23.03
CA PRO A 844 3.34 -31.50 -22.22
C PRO A 844 3.12 -30.00 -22.45
N ARG A 845 3.26 -29.19 -21.39
CA ARG A 845 3.19 -27.72 -21.44
C ARG A 845 4.02 -27.22 -22.63
N MET A 846 3.35 -26.88 -23.73
CA MET A 846 4.00 -26.20 -24.85
C MET A 846 4.29 -24.79 -24.35
N ASN A 847 5.57 -24.47 -24.18
CA ASN A 847 5.98 -23.13 -23.78
C ASN A 847 5.91 -22.25 -25.05
N ILE A 848 4.74 -21.66 -25.28
CA ILE A 848 4.49 -20.80 -26.44
C ILE A 848 5.15 -19.45 -26.16
N SER A 849 6.38 -19.26 -26.64
CA SER A 849 7.01 -17.95 -26.66
C SER A 849 6.49 -17.16 -27.87
N ALA A 850 5.67 -16.15 -27.60
CA ALA A 850 5.39 -14.98 -28.44
C ALA A 850 4.55 -15.08 -29.74
N GLY A 851 4.06 -16.25 -30.17
CA GLY A 851 3.17 -16.39 -31.36
C GLY A 851 1.94 -17.26 -31.07
N GLY A 852 0.73 -16.78 -31.37
CA GLY A 852 -0.53 -17.39 -30.92
C GLY A 852 -1.04 -18.48 -31.86
N MET A 853 -0.75 -19.75 -31.57
CA MET A 853 -1.41 -20.88 -32.22
C MET A 853 -2.79 -21.13 -31.55
N ILE A 854 -3.89 -21.03 -32.31
CA ILE A 854 -5.25 -21.32 -31.81
C ILE A 854 -5.81 -22.54 -32.54
N ILE A 855 -6.11 -23.61 -31.79
CA ILE A 855 -6.80 -24.78 -32.32
C ILE A 855 -8.28 -24.41 -32.45
N THR A 856 -8.76 -24.32 -33.68
CA THR A 856 -10.13 -23.87 -33.97
C THR A 856 -11.10 -25.03 -34.22
N LYS A 857 -10.60 -26.18 -34.67
CA LYS A 857 -11.44 -27.35 -34.94
C LYS A 857 -10.65 -28.66 -34.91
N ILE A 858 -11.24 -29.69 -34.32
CA ILE A 858 -10.75 -31.07 -34.39
C ILE A 858 -11.82 -31.91 -35.08
N VAL A 859 -11.46 -32.61 -36.17
CA VAL A 859 -12.40 -33.44 -36.95
C VAL A 859 -11.99 -34.90 -36.85
N PHE A 860 -12.95 -35.73 -36.42
CA PHE A 860 -12.83 -37.18 -36.32
C PHE A 860 -13.52 -37.81 -37.52
N GLU A 861 -12.78 -38.53 -38.36
CA GLU A 861 -13.36 -39.28 -39.47
C GLU A 861 -13.36 -40.78 -39.17
N ALA A 862 -14.58 -41.34 -39.10
CA ALA A 862 -14.99 -42.74 -38.96
C ALA A 862 -14.92 -43.41 -37.56
N GLY A 863 -16.10 -43.76 -37.05
CA GLY A 863 -16.37 -44.66 -35.90
C GLY A 863 -17.22 -44.02 -34.81
N ASP A 864 -18.14 -44.78 -34.19
CA ASP A 864 -18.99 -44.31 -33.09
C ASP A 864 -18.12 -43.85 -31.90
N VAL A 865 -17.97 -42.54 -31.72
CA VAL A 865 -17.26 -41.93 -30.59
C VAL A 865 -18.28 -41.59 -29.50
N ASN A 866 -18.19 -42.27 -28.36
CA ASN A 866 -18.84 -41.81 -27.12
C ASN A 866 -17.93 -40.80 -26.44
N CYS A 867 -18.25 -39.51 -26.58
CA CYS A 867 -17.62 -38.44 -25.81
C CYS A 867 -18.29 -38.36 -24.43
N ILE A 868 -17.53 -38.54 -23.35
CA ILE A 868 -17.96 -38.18 -22.00
C ILE A 868 -16.94 -37.16 -21.49
N GLY A 869 -17.28 -35.87 -21.57
CA GLY A 869 -16.54 -34.83 -20.86
C GLY A 869 -16.99 -34.79 -19.40
N SER A 870 -16.06 -34.59 -18.47
CA SER A 870 -16.41 -34.21 -17.10
C SER A 870 -16.89 -32.75 -17.06
N ASN A 871 -18.18 -32.57 -17.37
CA ASN A 871 -19.14 -31.82 -16.57
C ASN A 871 -20.53 -32.25 -17.05
N GLU A 872 -21.38 -32.65 -16.10
CA GLU A 872 -22.57 -33.45 -16.31
C GLU A 872 -23.54 -32.91 -17.39
N ALA A 873 -23.77 -33.70 -18.44
CA ALA A 873 -25.04 -34.00 -19.14
C ALA A 873 -24.95 -34.02 -20.68
N GLY A 874 -24.63 -35.22 -21.21
CA GLY A 874 -25.15 -35.88 -22.43
C GLY A 874 -25.28 -35.12 -23.77
N TYR A 875 -24.31 -35.32 -24.68
CA TYR A 875 -24.50 -35.17 -26.13
C TYR A 875 -23.72 -36.23 -26.93
N ASN A 876 -24.38 -36.85 -27.91
CA ASN A 876 -23.77 -37.74 -28.92
C ASN A 876 -23.14 -36.92 -30.06
N ALA A 877 -22.03 -37.41 -30.63
CA ALA A 877 -21.35 -36.99 -31.86
C ALA A 877 -21.64 -35.55 -32.35
N GLY A 878 -20.79 -34.60 -31.95
CA GLY A 878 -20.91 -33.19 -32.34
C GLY A 878 -19.55 -32.53 -32.60
N VAL A 879 -19.55 -31.59 -33.54
CA VAL A 879 -18.45 -30.67 -33.83
C VAL A 879 -18.08 -29.92 -32.56
N TRP A 880 -16.81 -29.96 -32.15
CA TRP A 880 -16.34 -29.22 -30.99
C TRP A 880 -15.70 -27.90 -31.42
N THR A 881 -16.18 -26.79 -30.87
CA THR A 881 -15.64 -25.44 -31.03
C THR A 881 -15.36 -24.87 -29.64
N GLY A 882 -14.09 -24.75 -29.25
CA GLY A 882 -13.67 -24.21 -27.95
C GLY A 882 -12.14 -24.23 -27.77
N ARG A 883 -11.61 -23.63 -26.69
CA ARG A 883 -10.21 -23.79 -26.26
C ARG A 883 -10.13 -24.94 -25.24
N ALA A 884 -9.57 -26.09 -25.60
CA ALA A 884 -9.49 -27.26 -24.70
C ALA A 884 -8.11 -27.33 -24.04
N THR A 885 -8.08 -27.58 -22.73
CA THR A 885 -6.87 -27.94 -21.97
C THR A 885 -6.70 -29.45 -21.82
N SER A 886 -7.76 -30.24 -22.06
CA SER A 886 -7.74 -31.71 -22.13
C SER A 886 -8.98 -32.22 -22.88
N LEU A 887 -8.91 -33.40 -23.50
CA LEU A 887 -9.97 -34.00 -24.31
C LEU A 887 -9.93 -35.53 -24.15
N ASP A 888 -10.99 -36.13 -23.60
CA ASP A 888 -11.06 -37.56 -23.29
C ASP A 888 -11.84 -38.35 -24.37
N PHE A 889 -11.31 -39.52 -24.77
CA PHE A 889 -11.91 -40.38 -25.80
C PHE A 889 -11.96 -41.86 -25.39
N TYR A 890 -13.07 -42.52 -25.72
CA TYR A 890 -13.29 -43.96 -25.51
C TYR A 890 -13.47 -44.68 -26.87
N PRO A 891 -12.41 -45.19 -27.49
CA PRO A 891 -12.52 -45.96 -28.73
C PRO A 891 -12.89 -47.43 -28.46
N ASN A 892 -14.02 -47.89 -29.02
CA ASN A 892 -14.32 -49.32 -29.15
C ASN A 892 -13.61 -49.88 -30.40
N GLY A 893 -12.32 -50.24 -30.25
CA GLY A 893 -11.58 -51.12 -31.18
C GLY A 893 -11.70 -50.80 -32.67
N GLY A 894 -10.90 -49.85 -33.17
CA GLY A 894 -10.79 -49.52 -34.60
C GLY A 894 -9.52 -48.71 -34.92
N THR A 895 -9.13 -48.65 -36.20
CA THR A 895 -8.10 -47.74 -36.70
C THR A 895 -8.78 -46.39 -37.01
N PHE A 896 -8.32 -45.31 -36.38
CA PHE A 896 -8.91 -43.97 -36.52
C PHE A 896 -7.95 -43.02 -37.26
N ILE A 897 -8.51 -42.15 -38.11
CA ILE A 897 -7.77 -41.06 -38.75
C ILE A 897 -8.21 -39.76 -38.08
N TYR A 898 -7.25 -38.99 -37.58
CA TYR A 898 -7.49 -37.71 -36.93
C TYR A 898 -7.00 -36.57 -37.84
N SER A 899 -7.77 -35.49 -37.93
CA SER A 899 -7.32 -34.24 -38.52
C SER A 899 -7.51 -33.08 -37.54
N ILE A 900 -6.47 -32.27 -37.37
CA ILE A 900 -6.51 -31.08 -36.53
C ILE A 900 -6.42 -29.88 -37.46
N THR A 901 -7.44 -29.03 -37.41
CA THR A 901 -7.40 -27.73 -38.08
C THR A 901 -6.91 -26.70 -37.07
N VAL A 902 -5.79 -26.08 -37.39
CA VAL A 902 -5.14 -25.08 -36.55
C VAL A 902 -5.18 -23.75 -37.29
N THR A 903 -5.68 -22.70 -36.63
CA THR A 903 -5.52 -21.34 -37.14
C THR A 903 -4.16 -20.84 -36.68
N TYR A 904 -3.30 -20.53 -37.64
CA TYR A 904 -1.91 -20.18 -37.40
C TYR A 904 -1.75 -18.66 -37.46
N ILE A 905 -1.35 -18.04 -36.34
CA ILE A 905 -1.00 -16.62 -36.26
C ILE A 905 0.45 -16.58 -35.80
N ASP A 906 1.39 -16.56 -36.74
CA ASP A 906 2.81 -16.77 -36.45
C ASP A 906 3.68 -15.80 -37.26
N ASP A 907 4.91 -15.62 -36.77
CA ASP A 907 5.95 -14.71 -37.26
C ASP A 907 7.31 -15.44 -37.08
N PRO A 908 8.33 -15.40 -37.96
CA PRO A 908 8.42 -15.35 -39.43
C PRO A 908 9.07 -16.64 -40.02
N ALA A 909 8.94 -16.84 -41.34
CA ALA A 909 10.04 -17.37 -42.15
C ALA A 909 10.37 -16.30 -43.19
N ASN A 910 11.61 -15.79 -43.19
CA ASN A 910 12.08 -14.88 -44.23
C ASN A 910 11.97 -15.59 -45.58
N ILE A 911 11.06 -15.14 -46.45
CA ILE A 911 11.15 -15.46 -47.86
C ILE A 911 12.15 -14.47 -48.47
N GLU A 912 13.41 -14.89 -48.55
CA GLU A 912 14.40 -14.18 -49.37
C GLU A 912 13.96 -14.27 -50.85
N GLY A 913 13.60 -13.12 -51.44
CA GLY A 913 13.42 -13.04 -52.90
C GLY A 913 12.37 -12.05 -53.42
N ASN A 914 11.54 -11.41 -52.59
CA ASN A 914 10.55 -10.45 -53.07
C ASN A 914 11.13 -9.03 -53.15
N GLU A 915 10.92 -8.32 -54.26
CA GLU A 915 11.39 -6.95 -54.46
C GLU A 915 10.46 -5.91 -53.83
N LEU A 916 9.18 -6.27 -53.63
CA LEU A 916 8.30 -5.53 -52.74
C LEU A 916 8.81 -5.65 -51.30
N LYS A 917 8.86 -4.50 -50.63
CA LYS A 917 9.21 -4.38 -49.21
C LYS A 917 7.94 -4.11 -48.42
N GLY A 918 7.91 -4.55 -47.17
CA GLY A 918 6.87 -4.21 -46.22
C GLY A 918 7.46 -3.63 -44.95
N THR A 919 6.61 -3.03 -44.13
CA THR A 919 7.00 -2.53 -42.81
C THR A 919 5.91 -2.84 -41.81
N ALA A 920 6.25 -3.23 -40.59
CA ALA A 920 5.30 -3.39 -39.49
C ALA A 920 5.11 -2.09 -38.69
N GLU A 921 5.95 -1.08 -38.94
CA GLU A 921 5.93 0.21 -38.27
C GLU A 921 5.81 1.35 -39.28
N ASP A 922 5.45 2.54 -38.82
CA ASP A 922 5.47 3.74 -39.64
C ASP A 922 6.93 4.09 -39.98
N ILE A 923 7.25 4.26 -41.27
CA ILE A 923 8.60 4.60 -41.72
C ILE A 923 8.62 5.85 -42.60
N ASP A 924 9.77 6.52 -42.67
CA ASP A 924 9.96 7.66 -43.58
C ASP A 924 9.80 7.21 -45.05
N ALA A 925 8.96 7.92 -45.78
CA ALA A 925 8.70 7.67 -47.19
C ALA A 925 9.81 8.22 -48.10
N ALA A 926 10.64 9.15 -47.61
CA ALA A 926 11.67 9.78 -48.42
C ALA A 926 12.60 8.75 -49.08
N GLY A 927 12.74 8.86 -50.40
CA GLY A 927 13.59 7.98 -51.20
C GLY A 927 12.98 6.60 -51.53
N LYS A 928 11.73 6.34 -51.12
CA LYS A 928 11.02 5.08 -51.37
C LYS A 928 9.91 5.29 -52.39
N TYR A 929 9.48 4.23 -53.07
CA TYR A 929 8.39 4.32 -54.03
C TYR A 929 7.11 3.76 -53.41
N VAL A 930 6.02 4.54 -53.51
CA VAL A 930 4.71 4.22 -52.92
C VAL A 930 3.65 4.14 -54.02
N LEU A 931 2.66 3.27 -53.83
CA LEU A 931 1.55 3.14 -54.77
C LEU A 931 0.79 4.47 -54.88
N ALA A 932 0.67 4.99 -56.10
CA ALA A 932 -0.07 6.21 -56.38
C ALA A 932 -0.63 6.21 -57.81
N LYS A 933 -1.55 7.16 -58.07
CA LYS A 933 -2.04 7.49 -59.41
C LYS A 933 -2.08 9.02 -59.55
N PRO A 934 -0.96 9.68 -59.86
CA PRO A 934 -0.93 11.11 -60.11
C PRO A 934 -1.81 11.50 -61.31
N ASP A 935 -2.29 12.74 -61.33
CA ASP A 935 -3.16 13.23 -62.40
C ASP A 935 -2.49 13.10 -63.78
N GLY A 936 -3.19 12.44 -64.70
CA GLY A 936 -2.71 12.22 -66.07
C GLY A 936 -1.69 11.09 -66.24
N GLU A 937 -1.38 10.35 -65.18
CA GLU A 937 -0.42 9.23 -65.19
C GLU A 937 -1.13 7.88 -64.88
N GLU A 938 -0.48 6.76 -65.21
CA GLU A 938 -0.99 5.42 -64.90
C GLU A 938 -0.78 5.04 -63.42
N VAL A 939 -1.52 4.04 -62.93
CA VAL A 939 -1.31 3.52 -61.57
C VAL A 939 0.05 2.82 -61.50
N GLY A 940 0.84 3.15 -60.48
CA GLY A 940 2.16 2.58 -60.29
C GLY A 940 2.79 3.00 -58.96
N PHE A 941 4.04 2.62 -58.76
CA PHE A 941 4.84 3.04 -57.61
C PHE A 941 5.65 4.29 -57.97
N TYR A 942 5.44 5.39 -57.25
CA TYR A 942 6.08 6.68 -57.50
C TYR A 942 7.03 7.06 -56.36
N LEU A 943 8.16 7.70 -56.69
CA LEU A 943 9.12 8.16 -55.70
C LEU A 943 8.48 9.18 -54.75
N ALA A 944 8.51 8.88 -53.46
CA ALA A 944 8.12 9.81 -52.41
C ALA A 944 9.34 10.61 -51.96
N GLU A 945 9.26 11.95 -52.06
CA GLU A 945 10.34 12.85 -51.62
C GLU A 945 10.26 13.15 -50.12
N THR A 946 9.06 13.10 -49.53
CA THR A 946 8.78 13.33 -48.11
C THR A 946 7.52 12.56 -47.69
N GLY A 947 7.30 12.36 -46.40
CA GLY A 947 6.07 11.78 -45.84
C GLY A 947 6.31 10.49 -45.04
N THR A 948 5.25 9.76 -44.76
CA THR A 948 5.30 8.52 -43.96
C THR A 948 4.59 7.38 -44.69
N ILE A 949 5.27 6.24 -44.82
CA ILE A 949 4.64 4.98 -45.18
C ILE A 949 4.10 4.41 -43.87
N ALA A 950 2.77 4.43 -43.73
CA ALA A 950 2.12 3.82 -42.57
C ALA A 950 2.52 2.35 -42.46
N ALA A 951 2.52 1.83 -41.23
CA ALA A 951 2.66 0.42 -40.94
C ALA A 951 1.85 -0.46 -41.91
N GLY A 952 2.26 -1.70 -42.06
CA GLY A 952 1.75 -2.77 -42.93
C GLY A 952 1.34 -2.38 -44.36
N LYS A 953 1.95 -1.34 -44.92
CA LYS A 953 1.90 -1.05 -46.35
C LYS A 953 3.13 -1.65 -47.03
N ALA A 954 2.95 -2.08 -48.27
CA ALA A 954 4.07 -2.44 -49.14
C ALA A 954 4.59 -1.23 -49.91
N TYR A 955 5.90 -1.22 -50.19
CA TYR A 955 6.63 -0.19 -50.92
C TYR A 955 7.76 -0.81 -51.76
N LEU A 956 8.42 0.00 -52.59
CA LEU A 956 9.59 -0.43 -53.37
C LEU A 956 10.82 0.46 -53.07
N GLU A 957 11.99 -0.14 -53.22
CA GLU A 957 13.29 0.54 -53.28
C GLU A 957 13.88 0.27 -54.68
N SER A 958 14.34 1.30 -55.40
CA SER A 958 14.85 1.17 -56.77
C SER A 958 16.09 2.03 -57.00
N SER A 959 16.85 1.73 -58.06
CA SER A 959 18.06 2.45 -58.45
C SER A 959 17.78 3.92 -58.80
N ALA A 960 18.71 4.80 -58.41
CA ALA A 960 18.58 6.25 -58.57
C ALA A 960 18.27 6.67 -60.03
N GLY A 961 17.21 7.47 -60.22
CA GLY A 961 16.88 8.13 -61.49
C GLY A 961 15.56 7.74 -62.16
N VAL A 962 14.78 6.81 -61.60
CA VAL A 962 13.46 6.41 -62.13
C VAL A 962 12.35 7.23 -61.46
N LYS A 963 11.41 7.81 -62.22
CA LYS A 963 10.30 8.63 -61.67
C LYS A 963 9.14 7.77 -61.14
N ALA A 964 8.84 6.66 -61.83
CA ALA A 964 7.73 5.76 -61.53
C ALA A 964 8.02 4.34 -62.03
N ILE A 965 7.41 3.36 -61.36
CA ILE A 965 7.43 1.94 -61.72
C ILE A 965 5.98 1.51 -61.95
N TYR A 966 5.58 1.30 -63.20
CA TYR A 966 4.20 0.96 -63.56
C TYR A 966 3.96 -0.55 -63.45
N PHE A 967 2.70 -0.98 -63.37
CA PHE A 967 2.40 -2.40 -63.51
C PHE A 967 2.57 -2.84 -64.97
N GLU A 968 3.12 -4.04 -65.20
CA GLU A 968 3.19 -4.60 -66.55
C GLU A 968 1.75 -4.70 -67.11
N GLY A 969 1.46 -3.91 -68.17
CA GLY A 969 0.09 -3.71 -68.64
C GLY A 969 -0.60 -5.02 -69.02
N ASP A 970 -1.89 -5.14 -68.69
CA ASP A 970 -2.77 -6.26 -69.04
C ASP A 970 -2.95 -6.47 -70.57
N ASP A 971 -2.26 -5.70 -71.43
CA ASP A 971 -2.30 -5.81 -72.89
C ASP A 971 -1.29 -6.82 -73.45
N ALA A 972 -1.30 -8.05 -72.94
CA ALA A 972 -0.76 -9.19 -73.68
C ALA A 972 -1.90 -9.91 -74.39
N THR A 973 -2.34 -9.38 -75.54
CA THR A 973 -2.92 -10.27 -76.55
C THR A 973 -1.85 -11.28 -76.92
N GLY A 974 -1.94 -12.47 -76.34
CA GLY A 974 -0.95 -13.53 -76.42
C GLY A 974 -0.53 -13.81 -77.87
N LEU A 975 0.67 -13.35 -78.21
CA LEU A 975 1.41 -13.74 -79.39
C LEU A 975 2.84 -13.98 -78.92
N GLU A 976 3.11 -15.19 -78.44
CA GLU A 976 4.48 -15.65 -78.23
C GLU A 976 5.19 -15.70 -79.59
N ALA A 977 5.98 -14.68 -79.87
CA ALA A 977 6.88 -14.69 -81.00
C ALA A 977 8.13 -15.50 -80.61
N ASN A 978 8.30 -16.63 -81.31
CA ASN A 978 9.50 -17.45 -81.43
C ASN A 978 9.79 -18.45 -80.31
N GLY A 979 9.16 -19.63 -80.42
CA GLY A 979 9.79 -20.88 -80.02
C GLY A 979 9.87 -21.81 -81.23
N GLN A 980 11.06 -22.32 -81.56
CA GLN A 980 11.15 -23.48 -82.44
C GLN A 980 10.51 -24.67 -81.73
N TRP A 981 9.27 -25.00 -82.08
CA TRP A 981 8.58 -26.18 -81.56
C TRP A 981 9.06 -27.43 -82.32
N SER A 982 9.76 -28.33 -81.64
CA SER A 982 9.84 -29.73 -82.05
C SER A 982 8.49 -30.39 -81.73
N MET A 983 7.73 -30.73 -82.78
CA MET A 983 6.41 -31.34 -82.64
C MET A 983 6.48 -32.67 -81.86
N VAL A 984 5.74 -32.77 -80.77
CA VAL A 984 5.37 -34.05 -80.17
C VAL A 984 4.20 -34.62 -80.98
N ASN A 985 4.36 -35.87 -81.42
CA ASN A 985 3.41 -36.52 -82.33
C ASN A 985 2.02 -36.66 -81.67
N GLY A 986 0.97 -36.14 -82.31
CA GLY A 986 -0.43 -36.36 -81.91
C GLY A 986 -1.31 -35.13 -81.61
N GLN A 987 -0.78 -33.91 -81.64
CA GLN A 987 -1.58 -32.71 -81.35
C GLN A 987 -2.42 -32.23 -82.56
N SER A 988 -3.64 -31.74 -82.30
CA SER A 988 -4.56 -31.25 -83.34
C SER A 988 -4.38 -29.76 -83.58
N ILE A 989 -4.16 -29.39 -84.84
CA ILE A 989 -3.93 -28.01 -85.31
C ILE A 989 -5.13 -27.58 -86.15
N TYR A 990 -5.55 -26.32 -86.07
CA TYR A 990 -6.65 -25.76 -86.86
C TYR A 990 -6.28 -24.39 -87.45
N ASN A 991 -6.91 -24.00 -88.55
CA ASN A 991 -6.86 -22.60 -89.01
C ASN A 991 -7.93 -21.76 -88.28
N LEU A 992 -7.92 -20.44 -88.50
CA LEU A 992 -8.90 -19.51 -87.92
C LEU A 992 -10.36 -19.78 -88.35
N SER A 993 -10.57 -20.56 -89.42
CA SER A 993 -11.89 -21.01 -89.88
C SER A 993 -12.32 -22.36 -89.26
N GLY A 994 -11.54 -22.90 -88.31
CA GLY A 994 -11.85 -24.15 -87.60
C GLY A 994 -11.55 -25.43 -88.38
N GLN A 995 -10.87 -25.35 -89.52
CA GLN A 995 -10.48 -26.53 -90.30
C GLN A 995 -9.20 -27.15 -89.75
N ARG A 996 -9.20 -28.48 -89.59
CA ARG A 996 -8.05 -29.22 -89.05
C ARG A 996 -6.89 -29.24 -90.05
N LEU A 997 -5.68 -28.97 -89.58
CA LEU A 997 -4.44 -28.92 -90.33
C LEU A 997 -3.51 -30.06 -89.92
N SER A 998 -2.78 -30.61 -90.89
CA SER A 998 -1.76 -31.64 -90.65
C SER A 998 -0.40 -31.07 -90.23
N LYS A 999 -0.20 -29.76 -90.40
CA LYS A 999 0.98 -29.00 -89.97
C LYS A 999 0.63 -27.52 -89.84
N MET A 1000 1.39 -26.77 -89.05
CA MET A 1000 1.22 -25.31 -88.96
C MET A 1000 1.52 -24.64 -90.31
N GLN A 1001 0.76 -23.58 -90.64
CA GLN A 1001 0.88 -22.80 -91.87
C GLN A 1001 1.32 -21.36 -91.56
N LYS A 1002 1.92 -20.67 -92.53
CA LYS A 1002 2.29 -19.26 -92.39
C LYS A 1002 1.04 -18.40 -92.11
N GLY A 1003 1.03 -17.66 -91.01
CA GLY A 1003 -0.14 -16.99 -90.44
C GLY A 1003 -0.55 -17.55 -89.07
N ILE A 1004 -1.74 -17.17 -88.59
CA ILE A 1004 -2.24 -17.59 -87.28
C ILE A 1004 -2.86 -18.99 -87.38
N ASN A 1005 -2.32 -19.91 -86.59
CA ASN A 1005 -2.83 -21.27 -86.39
C ASN A 1005 -3.44 -21.38 -84.99
N ILE A 1006 -4.30 -22.36 -84.76
CA ILE A 1006 -4.84 -22.72 -83.46
C ILE A 1006 -4.30 -24.10 -83.11
N VAL A 1007 -3.45 -24.20 -82.09
CA VAL A 1007 -2.88 -25.46 -81.60
C VAL A 1007 -3.38 -25.67 -80.18
N ASN A 1008 -4.09 -26.77 -79.90
CA ASN A 1008 -4.75 -27.00 -78.60
C ASN A 1008 -5.56 -25.79 -78.08
N GLY A 1009 -6.26 -25.10 -78.99
CA GLY A 1009 -7.11 -23.97 -78.65
C GLY A 1009 -6.40 -22.62 -78.48
N LYS A 1010 -5.06 -22.55 -78.59
CA LYS A 1010 -4.29 -21.29 -78.49
C LYS A 1010 -3.85 -20.78 -79.87
N LYS A 1011 -3.98 -19.47 -80.10
CA LYS A 1011 -3.55 -18.79 -81.34
C LYS A 1011 -2.03 -18.69 -81.38
N THR A 1012 -1.42 -19.24 -82.42
CA THR A 1012 0.04 -19.29 -82.64
C THR A 1012 0.35 -18.68 -84.00
N LEU A 1013 1.14 -17.61 -84.05
CA LEU A 1013 1.55 -16.98 -85.32
C LEU A 1013 2.84 -17.62 -85.83
N VAL A 1014 2.77 -18.25 -87.01
CA VAL A 1014 3.95 -18.75 -87.72
C VAL A 1014 4.28 -17.75 -88.82
N ARG A 1015 5.44 -17.10 -88.74
CA ARG A 1015 5.81 -16.00 -89.64
C ARG A 1015 6.22 -16.41 -91.03
#